data_AF-A0AAD4PFM1-F1
#
_entry.id   AF-A0AAD4PFM1-F1
#
_cell.length_a   1.000
_cell.length_b   1.000
_cell.length_c   1.000
_cell.angle_alpha   90.00
_cell.angle_beta   90.00
_cell.angle_gamma   90.00
#
_symmetry.space_group_name_H-M   'P 1'
#
loop_
_entity.id
_entity.type
_entity.pdbx_description
1 polymer ?
#
loop_
_entity_poly.entity_id
_entity_poly.type
_entity_poly.pdbx_seq_one_letter_code
_entity_poly.pdbx_strand_id
1 'polypeptide(L)'
;MSRILNTSTRSEMLNKVFKSLLISGLLVYAIYIFNNSWFYTSILTKTTTHFSHSSRPPPNASHIVFGIAASSNTWNNRKHYVQSWWRPNNTRGYVFLDKIHGDMLPWSNDSSLPPFRISKNTSNYYRDYDKHRVPQAIRMARIIAETFDMEKEGGARWYVMADDDTVVFVDNLVDVLARYDHDDYLYIGMNSECHSSNVFHSFEMGFGGAGFVLSYPLAKALAANLDVCLKRYPTLYGSDHIVQSCVADLGVSITLERGFHQIDLHSDISGFLSGHPRSPVVSLHHLDHVDPMFPWLSREESLKHLMQSAAADESRLLQQSICYHTPKNWTFSISWGYSIQMYQLIIPPSALQIPLQTFTPWSKFATPFFLFNTRFPSNSNNPCHFFLHHHRRRSNYVVTTYRPHASPPCADFFSQILVLSPAPKYDVNLKRVPRHQTRGRMGGHVSQQQTRKRARGPTWKARFPPMRWGHPIGPRAPALKGATELVRWCRWMAEICCGLVSESEASCETSSRAARRRRMELRRVRVDPAVKRRRLELCSPRGCDNAPDSSGADTEEGAASQVASSSENGRQLPPIILTPILTPLLLGSGTKDFLPKFGIASVCGRRRDMEDTVTIQPSFDAAAGLHYFGVYDGHGCSHVATKCKERLHEVVKEELLLDDDVRESRNSTDWWKCVMERSFTRMDKEVVAWNQNVDDNISVTCRCELQTPECDAVGSTAVVAVVTPHEIVVANCGDSRAVLCRNGKAIPLSTDHKPDRPDELSRIQAAGGRVIYWEGARVLGVLAMSRAIGDNYLKPYVSCEPEVTRTERSEEDECLILASDGLWDVVSNETACGVARMCLLKGRVGVEPEPAEDGHGSSDKACNDASMLLTKLALARRSADNVSVVVIDLRNPM
;
A
#
# COMPACT_ATOMS: atom_id res chain seq x y z
N MET A 1 82.27 -57.36 14.69
CA MET A 1 81.41 -58.20 15.56
C MET A 1 80.06 -57.53 15.70
N SER A 2 79.01 -58.30 15.51
CA SER A 2 77.61 -57.87 15.35
C SER A 2 77.01 -57.21 16.59
N ARG A 3 76.04 -56.32 16.37
CA ARG A 3 74.74 -56.32 17.09
C ARG A 3 73.70 -55.49 16.33
N ILE A 4 72.94 -56.21 15.53
CA ILE A 4 71.55 -55.93 15.15
C ILE A 4 70.70 -55.92 16.43
N LEU A 5 69.58 -55.18 16.38
CA LEU A 5 68.42 -55.06 17.30
C LEU A 5 68.27 -53.58 17.72
N ASN A 6 67.18 -52.84 17.47
CA ASN A 6 65.80 -53.25 17.25
C ASN A 6 65.00 -52.06 16.65
N THR A 7 64.88 -51.95 15.32
CA THR A 7 64.04 -50.93 14.64
C THR A 7 62.59 -51.41 14.43
N SER A 8 62.31 -52.69 14.67
CA SER A 8 60.99 -53.30 14.50
C SER A 8 60.01 -52.88 15.60
N THR A 9 60.46 -52.75 16.85
CA THR A 9 59.59 -52.45 18.00
C THR A 9 59.05 -51.02 18.00
N ARG A 10 59.79 -50.05 17.44
CA ARG A 10 59.39 -48.64 17.42
C ARG A 10 58.29 -48.35 16.39
N SER A 11 58.31 -49.04 15.25
CA SER A 11 57.26 -48.97 14.23
C SER A 11 55.96 -49.63 14.69
N GLU A 12 56.03 -50.78 15.37
CA GLU A 12 54.86 -51.41 15.96
C GLU A 12 54.24 -50.59 17.08
N MET A 13 55.06 -49.96 17.92
CA MET A 13 54.58 -49.12 19.03
C MET A 13 53.87 -47.86 18.49
N LEU A 14 54.43 -47.21 17.46
CA LEU A 14 53.80 -46.07 16.78
C LEU A 14 52.48 -46.46 16.12
N ASN A 15 52.41 -47.61 15.44
CA ASN A 15 51.15 -48.10 14.86
C ASN A 15 50.10 -48.45 15.91
N LYS A 16 50.49 -48.97 17.08
CA LYS A 16 49.58 -49.24 18.20
C LYS A 16 49.05 -47.94 18.82
N VAL A 17 49.90 -46.92 18.99
CA VAL A 17 49.50 -45.60 19.48
C VAL A 17 48.57 -44.90 18.48
N PHE A 18 48.88 -44.96 17.18
CA PHE A 18 48.04 -44.35 16.16
C PHE A 18 46.66 -45.02 16.08
N LYS A 19 46.60 -46.36 16.13
CA LYS A 19 45.33 -47.10 16.21
C LYS A 19 44.56 -46.77 17.49
N SER A 20 45.22 -46.63 18.63
CA SER A 20 44.58 -46.25 19.89
C SER A 20 43.99 -44.85 19.85
N LEU A 21 44.69 -43.89 19.24
CA LEU A 21 44.20 -42.52 19.06
C LEU A 21 43.03 -42.45 18.08
N LEU A 22 43.06 -43.26 17.02
CA LEU A 22 41.98 -43.33 16.03
C LEU A 22 40.71 -43.97 16.63
N ILE A 23 40.86 -45.02 17.43
CA ILE A 23 39.76 -45.64 18.17
C ILE A 23 39.20 -44.69 19.24
N SER A 24 40.06 -43.99 19.97
CA SER A 24 39.65 -42.96 20.94
C SER A 24 38.89 -41.82 20.28
N GLY A 25 39.37 -41.30 19.14
CA GLY A 25 38.70 -40.26 18.36
C GLY A 25 37.34 -40.71 17.83
N LEU A 26 37.23 -41.95 17.34
CA LEU A 26 35.96 -42.53 16.91
C LEU A 26 34.98 -42.73 18.07
N LEU A 27 35.45 -43.08 19.26
CA LEU A 27 34.63 -43.20 20.46
C LEU A 27 34.10 -41.83 20.91
N VAL A 28 34.93 -40.80 20.92
CA VAL A 28 34.52 -39.42 21.23
C VAL A 28 33.53 -38.90 20.20
N TYR A 29 33.76 -39.17 18.91
CA TYR A 29 32.83 -38.82 17.84
C TYR A 29 31.49 -39.57 17.95
N ALA A 30 31.52 -40.86 18.30
CA ALA A 30 30.31 -41.63 18.53
C ALA A 30 29.53 -41.12 19.75
N ILE A 31 30.20 -40.77 20.85
CA ILE A 31 29.57 -40.17 22.04
C ILE A 31 28.98 -38.78 21.70
N TYR A 32 29.68 -37.98 20.90
CA TYR A 32 29.18 -36.69 20.41
C TYR A 32 27.92 -36.84 19.54
N ILE A 33 27.89 -37.83 18.64
CA ILE A 33 26.71 -38.15 17.83
C ILE A 33 25.59 -38.70 18.73
N PHE A 34 25.87 -39.54 19.72
CA PHE A 34 24.85 -40.11 20.59
C PHE A 34 24.23 -39.04 21.50
N ASN A 35 25.04 -38.15 22.08
CA ASN A 35 24.55 -37.03 22.90
C ASN A 35 23.74 -36.03 22.07
N ASN A 36 24.19 -35.68 20.85
CA ASN A 36 23.40 -34.84 19.97
C ASN A 36 22.12 -35.54 19.50
N SER A 37 22.17 -36.84 19.18
CA SER A 37 20.98 -37.60 18.78
C SER A 37 19.95 -37.68 19.90
N TRP A 38 20.39 -37.83 21.16
CA TRP A 38 19.49 -37.79 22.32
C TRP A 38 18.88 -36.41 22.53
N PHE A 39 19.65 -35.34 22.31
CA PHE A 39 19.17 -33.96 22.30
C PHE A 39 18.15 -33.71 21.18
N TYR A 40 18.39 -34.24 19.98
CA TYR A 40 17.47 -34.17 18.85
C TYR A 40 16.21 -35.01 19.07
N THR A 41 16.28 -36.20 19.67
CA THR A 41 15.08 -36.98 20.01
C THR A 41 14.29 -36.39 21.17
N SER A 42 14.96 -35.77 22.15
CA SER A 42 14.31 -34.99 23.23
C SER A 42 13.58 -33.77 22.66
N ILE A 43 14.17 -33.08 21.70
CA ILE A 43 13.55 -31.93 21.01
C ILE A 43 12.41 -32.40 20.09
N LEU A 44 12.58 -33.47 19.32
CA LEU A 44 11.53 -34.01 18.44
C LEU A 44 10.33 -34.61 19.21
N THR A 45 10.58 -35.23 20.37
CA THR A 45 9.49 -35.74 21.22
C THR A 45 8.78 -34.63 22.00
N LYS A 46 9.44 -33.49 22.27
CA LYS A 46 8.78 -32.28 22.81
C LYS A 46 8.10 -31.39 21.76
N THR A 47 8.40 -31.52 20.47
CA THR A 47 7.75 -30.75 19.39
C THR A 47 6.73 -31.53 18.55
N THR A 48 6.39 -32.75 18.97
CA THR A 48 5.24 -33.48 18.42
C THR A 48 4.06 -33.46 19.40
N THR A 49 3.75 -32.31 19.99
CA THR A 49 2.35 -32.02 20.28
C THR A 49 1.69 -31.79 18.93
N HIS A 50 0.84 -32.73 18.52
CA HIS A 50 -0.12 -32.51 17.45
C HIS A 50 -0.67 -31.07 17.57
N PHE A 51 -0.36 -30.20 16.60
CA PHE A 51 -1.17 -29.02 16.32
C PHE A 51 -2.52 -29.55 15.86
N SER A 52 -3.38 -29.90 16.81
CA SER A 52 -4.81 -29.82 16.60
C SER A 52 -5.06 -28.36 16.25
N HIS A 53 -5.34 -28.06 14.98
CA HIS A 53 -6.06 -26.84 14.66
C HIS A 53 -7.29 -26.87 15.56
N SER A 54 -7.29 -26.01 16.57
CA SER A 54 -8.42 -25.77 17.45
C SER A 54 -9.60 -25.46 16.53
N SER A 55 -10.48 -26.44 16.36
CA SER A 55 -11.73 -26.33 15.62
C SER A 55 -12.73 -25.51 16.45
N ARG A 56 -12.30 -24.37 16.98
CA ARG A 56 -13.16 -23.46 17.72
C ARG A 56 -14.03 -22.71 16.73
N PRO A 57 -15.32 -22.52 17.06
CA PRO A 57 -16.20 -21.70 16.24
C PRO A 57 -15.64 -20.28 16.11
N PRO A 58 -15.91 -19.60 14.99
CA PRO A 58 -15.54 -18.19 14.82
C PRO A 58 -16.05 -17.35 15.99
N PRO A 59 -15.36 -16.24 16.33
CA PRO A 59 -15.85 -15.36 17.37
C PRO A 59 -17.25 -14.84 17.00
N ASN A 60 -17.98 -14.48 18.04
CA ASN A 60 -19.26 -13.80 17.98
C ASN A 60 -19.21 -12.67 19.02
N ALA A 61 -20.25 -11.84 19.09
CA ALA A 61 -20.27 -10.69 19.99
C ALA A 61 -20.05 -11.06 21.47
N SER A 62 -20.48 -12.24 21.93
CA SER A 62 -20.29 -12.66 23.33
C SER A 62 -18.84 -12.98 23.71
N HIS A 63 -17.96 -13.19 22.73
CA HIS A 63 -16.52 -13.38 22.97
C HIS A 63 -15.75 -12.06 23.11
N ILE A 64 -16.42 -10.92 22.91
CA ILE A 64 -15.82 -9.58 22.94
C ILE A 64 -16.31 -8.87 24.21
N VAL A 65 -15.38 -8.29 24.96
CA VAL A 65 -15.68 -7.52 26.18
C VAL A 65 -15.27 -6.07 25.98
N PHE A 66 -16.20 -5.15 26.19
CA PHE A 66 -15.96 -3.71 26.07
C PHE A 66 -15.66 -3.07 27.43
N GLY A 67 -14.52 -2.39 27.55
CA GLY A 67 -14.21 -1.45 28.62
C GLY A 67 -14.38 -0.03 28.09
N ILE A 68 -15.47 0.65 28.47
CA ILE A 68 -15.81 1.98 27.96
C ILE A 68 -15.40 3.02 29.00
N ALA A 69 -14.44 3.89 28.66
CA ALA A 69 -14.05 5.01 29.51
C ALA A 69 -15.05 6.15 29.38
N ALA A 70 -15.58 6.61 30.52
CA ALA A 70 -16.52 7.72 30.56
C ALA A 70 -16.14 8.74 31.64
N SER A 71 -16.67 9.94 31.47
CA SER A 71 -16.65 11.00 32.48
C SER A 71 -18.07 11.31 32.92
N SER A 72 -18.29 11.33 34.22
CA SER A 72 -19.61 11.60 34.81
C SER A 72 -20.13 13.00 34.47
N ASN A 73 -19.25 13.94 34.15
CA ASN A 73 -19.64 15.29 33.74
C ASN A 73 -20.19 15.34 32.30
N THR A 74 -19.76 14.44 31.42
CA THR A 74 -20.13 14.42 29.98
C THR A 74 -21.10 13.29 29.64
N TRP A 75 -21.22 12.28 30.51
CA TRP A 75 -22.02 11.07 30.28
C TRP A 75 -23.46 11.35 29.85
N ASN A 76 -24.16 12.27 30.53
CA ASN A 76 -25.56 12.58 30.20
C ASN A 76 -25.73 13.10 28.77
N ASN A 77 -24.72 13.79 28.23
CA ASN A 77 -24.73 14.31 26.85
C ASN A 77 -24.27 13.25 25.84
N ARG A 78 -23.44 12.27 26.25
CA ARG A 78 -22.78 11.31 25.34
C ARG A 78 -23.36 9.90 25.35
N LYS A 79 -24.13 9.52 26.36
CA LYS A 79 -24.68 8.15 26.51
C LYS A 79 -25.44 7.64 25.27
N HIS A 80 -26.01 8.54 24.48
CA HIS A 80 -26.71 8.20 23.24
C HIS A 80 -25.79 7.58 22.17
N TYR A 81 -24.49 7.89 22.16
CA TYR A 81 -23.51 7.25 21.28
C TYR A 81 -23.37 5.76 21.61
N VAL A 82 -23.15 5.42 22.89
CA VAL A 82 -23.10 4.03 23.35
C VAL A 82 -24.43 3.32 23.14
N GLN A 83 -25.55 4.00 23.43
CA GLN A 83 -26.90 3.46 23.23
C GLN A 83 -27.19 3.09 21.76
N SER A 84 -26.55 3.77 20.80
CA SER A 84 -26.80 3.54 19.38
C SER A 84 -26.34 2.17 18.87
N TRP A 85 -25.37 1.54 19.54
CA TRP A 85 -24.78 0.27 19.11
C TRP A 85 -24.78 -0.82 20.18
N TRP A 86 -24.98 -0.49 21.45
CA TRP A 86 -25.08 -1.48 22.52
C TRP A 86 -26.30 -2.38 22.33
N ARG A 87 -26.11 -3.70 22.43
CA ARG A 87 -27.17 -4.69 22.19
C ARG A 87 -27.40 -5.51 23.45
N PRO A 88 -28.49 -5.26 24.20
CA PRO A 88 -28.79 -6.02 25.41
C PRO A 88 -28.74 -7.53 25.16
N ASN A 89 -28.14 -8.27 26.09
CA ASN A 89 -27.93 -9.73 26.04
C ASN A 89 -27.03 -10.25 24.91
N ASN A 90 -26.45 -9.38 24.08
CA ASN A 90 -25.57 -9.77 22.97
C ASN A 90 -24.17 -9.16 23.12
N THR A 91 -24.08 -7.89 23.53
CA THR A 91 -22.81 -7.23 23.89
C THR A 91 -22.50 -7.43 25.38
N ARG A 92 -21.21 -7.42 25.71
CA ARG A 92 -20.69 -7.69 27.06
C ARG A 92 -19.62 -6.67 27.41
N GLY A 93 -19.62 -6.14 28.63
CA GLY A 93 -18.74 -5.03 29.01
C GLY A 93 -19.35 -4.05 30.01
N TYR A 94 -18.61 -2.98 30.30
CA TYR A 94 -18.95 -1.99 31.32
C TYR A 94 -18.55 -0.57 30.90
N VAL A 95 -19.30 0.41 31.40
CA VAL A 95 -18.91 1.83 31.37
C VAL A 95 -18.23 2.20 32.70
N PHE A 96 -17.03 2.75 32.63
CA PHE A 96 -16.21 3.13 33.79
C PHE A 96 -16.21 4.64 33.99
N LEU A 97 -17.02 5.09 34.96
CA LEU A 97 -17.13 6.49 35.37
C LEU A 97 -16.07 6.84 36.43
N ASP A 98 -15.75 8.13 36.53
CA ASP A 98 -14.82 8.68 37.53
C ASP A 98 -15.48 8.85 38.91
N LYS A 99 -16.79 9.14 38.96
CA LYS A 99 -17.55 9.34 40.22
C LYS A 99 -19.06 9.14 40.01
N ILE A 100 -19.83 9.03 41.09
CA ILE A 100 -21.30 9.03 41.02
C ILE A 100 -21.83 10.43 41.33
N HIS A 101 -22.72 10.94 40.49
CA HIS A 101 -23.58 12.09 40.78
C HIS A 101 -25.01 11.61 41.03
N GLY A 102 -25.73 12.30 41.93
CA GLY A 102 -27.07 11.90 42.37
C GLY A 102 -28.13 11.92 41.28
N ASP A 103 -27.96 12.73 40.23
CA ASP A 103 -28.81 12.79 39.04
C ASP A 103 -28.67 11.56 38.13
N MET A 104 -27.59 10.78 38.29
CA MET A 104 -27.38 9.52 37.57
C MET A 104 -28.05 8.32 38.24
N LEU A 105 -28.66 8.51 39.42
CA LEU A 105 -29.36 7.45 40.15
C LEU A 105 -30.88 7.67 40.12
N PRO A 106 -31.68 6.61 39.92
CA PRO A 106 -31.25 5.23 39.62
C PRO A 106 -30.62 5.15 38.22
N TRP A 107 -29.50 4.41 38.10
CA TRP A 107 -28.94 4.09 36.80
C TRP A 107 -30.06 3.45 35.99
N SER A 108 -30.44 4.10 34.90
CA SER A 108 -31.69 3.80 34.20
C SER A 108 -31.85 2.30 34.06
N ASN A 109 -33.04 1.75 34.38
CA ASN A 109 -33.42 0.35 34.09
C ASN A 109 -33.47 0.07 32.56
N ASP A 110 -32.87 0.95 31.76
CA ASP A 110 -32.76 0.89 30.34
C ASP A 110 -31.70 -0.13 29.95
N SER A 111 -32.17 -1.31 29.54
CA SER A 111 -31.33 -2.40 29.03
C SER A 111 -30.50 -2.02 27.79
N SER A 112 -30.80 -0.89 27.14
CA SER A 112 -30.03 -0.39 25.99
C SER A 112 -28.70 0.26 26.36
N LEU A 113 -28.40 0.42 27.65
CA LEU A 113 -27.08 0.86 28.12
C LEU A 113 -26.32 -0.28 28.82
N PRO A 114 -24.98 -0.30 28.71
CA PRO A 114 -24.14 -1.19 29.48
C PRO A 114 -24.24 -0.89 30.99
N PRO A 115 -23.98 -1.89 31.85
CA PRO A 115 -23.82 -1.66 33.27
C PRO A 115 -22.63 -0.72 33.55
N PHE A 116 -22.79 0.24 34.45
CA PHE A 116 -21.70 1.11 34.86
C PHE A 116 -20.90 0.55 36.05
N ARG A 117 -19.66 1.03 36.18
CA ARG A 117 -18.74 0.83 37.29
C ARG A 117 -18.05 2.15 37.61
N ILE A 118 -17.61 2.30 38.85
CA ILE A 118 -16.75 3.40 39.25
C ILE A 118 -15.32 2.88 39.23
N SER A 119 -14.46 3.53 38.43
CA SER A 119 -13.06 3.14 38.35
C SER A 119 -12.38 3.35 39.70
N LYS A 120 -11.48 2.44 40.07
CA LYS A 120 -10.83 2.45 41.38
C LYS A 120 -10.04 3.74 41.61
N ASN A 121 -10.02 4.21 42.85
CA ASN A 121 -9.27 5.42 43.21
C ASN A 121 -7.76 5.23 42.97
N THR A 122 -7.17 6.12 42.16
CA THR A 122 -5.74 6.13 41.82
C THR A 122 -4.91 7.07 42.70
N SER A 123 -5.50 7.69 43.73
CA SER A 123 -4.87 8.65 44.66
C SER A 123 -3.53 8.18 45.24
N ASN A 124 -3.39 6.88 45.53
CA ASN A 124 -2.15 6.32 46.08
C ASN A 124 -0.99 6.35 45.07
N TYR A 125 -1.26 6.29 43.76
CA TYR A 125 -0.23 6.41 42.72
C TYR A 125 0.37 7.81 42.67
N TYR A 126 -0.43 8.84 42.94
CA TYR A 126 0.06 10.22 43.00
C TYR A 126 0.86 10.50 44.27
N ARG A 127 0.50 9.85 45.40
CA ARG A 127 1.26 10.00 46.65
C ARG A 127 2.65 9.37 46.59
N ASP A 128 2.78 8.24 45.92
CA ASP A 128 4.06 7.52 45.82
C ASP A 128 4.96 8.08 44.69
N TYR A 129 4.37 8.74 43.67
CA TYR A 129 5.09 9.18 42.46
C TYR A 129 4.57 10.54 41.98
N ASP A 130 5.12 11.60 42.56
CA ASP A 130 4.78 13.03 42.44
C ASP A 130 5.02 13.65 41.03
N LYS A 131 4.82 12.89 39.94
CA LYS A 131 5.33 13.26 38.59
C LYS A 131 4.37 13.12 37.41
N HIS A 132 3.22 12.47 37.55
CA HIS A 132 2.28 12.38 36.43
C HIS A 132 1.40 13.62 36.29
N ARG A 133 1.54 14.35 35.18
CA ARG A 133 0.87 15.63 34.95
C ARG A 133 -0.64 15.52 34.73
N VAL A 134 -1.15 14.34 34.36
CA VAL A 134 -2.56 14.10 34.04
C VAL A 134 -3.11 12.87 34.78
N PRO A 135 -3.70 13.03 35.98
CA PRO A 135 -4.25 11.92 36.75
C PRO A 135 -5.32 11.07 36.05
N GLN A 136 -6.06 11.69 35.14
CA GLN A 136 -7.16 11.06 34.42
C GLN A 136 -6.64 9.99 33.44
N ALA A 137 -5.44 10.19 32.86
CA ALA A 137 -4.83 9.25 31.92
C ALA A 137 -4.49 7.91 32.59
N ILE A 138 -3.98 7.94 33.83
CA ILE A 138 -3.69 6.73 34.60
C ILE A 138 -4.99 5.96 34.88
N ARG A 139 -6.04 6.67 35.30
CA ARG A 139 -7.36 6.06 35.54
C ARG A 139 -7.87 5.36 34.27
N MET A 140 -7.80 6.04 33.12
CA MET A 140 -8.26 5.48 31.85
C MET A 140 -7.44 4.26 31.44
N ALA A 141 -6.11 4.28 31.55
CA ALA A 141 -5.28 3.11 31.25
C ALA A 141 -5.63 1.88 32.15
N ARG A 142 -5.98 2.12 33.42
CA ARG A 142 -6.37 1.06 34.36
C ARG A 142 -7.70 0.38 34.03
N ILE A 143 -8.58 1.00 33.25
CA ILE A 143 -9.85 0.40 32.82
C ILE A 143 -9.60 -0.94 32.13
N ILE A 144 -8.48 -1.11 31.43
CA ILE A 144 -8.10 -2.39 30.80
C ILE A 144 -7.94 -3.49 31.85
N ALA A 145 -7.17 -3.22 32.91
CA ALA A 145 -6.95 -4.16 33.99
C ALA A 145 -8.24 -4.43 34.79
N GLU A 146 -9.04 -3.39 35.05
CA GLU A 146 -10.32 -3.51 35.74
C GLU A 146 -11.33 -4.36 34.93
N THR A 147 -11.41 -4.13 33.62
CA THR A 147 -12.25 -4.91 32.70
C THR A 147 -11.78 -6.36 32.64
N PHE A 148 -10.46 -6.59 32.54
CA PHE A 148 -9.90 -7.93 32.54
C PHE A 148 -10.23 -8.68 33.83
N ASP A 149 -10.00 -8.06 35.00
CA ASP A 149 -10.24 -8.69 36.29
C ASP A 149 -11.68 -9.14 36.51
N MET A 150 -12.64 -8.37 35.98
CA MET A 150 -14.06 -8.71 36.08
C MET A 150 -14.46 -9.87 35.16
N GLU A 151 -13.78 -10.03 34.02
CA GLU A 151 -14.28 -10.83 32.90
C GLU A 151 -13.37 -12.01 32.54
N LYS A 152 -12.21 -12.14 33.20
CA LYS A 152 -11.17 -13.16 32.96
C LYS A 152 -11.64 -14.61 33.04
N GLU A 153 -12.74 -14.87 33.75
CA GLU A 153 -13.34 -16.20 33.90
C GLU A 153 -14.51 -16.47 32.94
N GLY A 154 -15.02 -15.45 32.24
CA GLY A 154 -16.22 -15.58 31.42
C GLY A 154 -15.99 -15.97 29.97
N GLY A 155 -14.85 -16.57 29.61
CA GLY A 155 -14.57 -17.05 28.25
C GLY A 155 -14.40 -15.95 27.18
N ALA A 156 -14.01 -14.75 27.59
CA ALA A 156 -13.66 -13.67 26.67
C ALA A 156 -12.45 -14.05 25.79
N ARG A 157 -12.46 -13.65 24.52
CA ARG A 157 -11.33 -13.83 23.59
C ARG A 157 -10.66 -12.50 23.25
N TRP A 158 -11.44 -11.41 23.30
CA TRP A 158 -11.03 -10.08 22.90
C TRP A 158 -11.51 -9.05 23.92
N TYR A 159 -10.65 -8.10 24.24
CA TYR A 159 -10.93 -6.95 25.10
C TYR A 159 -10.82 -5.68 24.28
N VAL A 160 -11.89 -4.90 24.22
CA VAL A 160 -11.96 -3.65 23.46
C VAL A 160 -11.96 -2.50 24.45
N MET A 161 -11.02 -1.58 24.28
CA MET A 161 -11.05 -0.29 24.96
C MET A 161 -11.73 0.72 24.03
N ALA A 162 -12.62 1.56 24.55
CA ALA A 162 -13.30 2.63 23.79
C ALA A 162 -13.71 3.78 24.73
N ASP A 163 -13.97 4.96 24.16
CA ASP A 163 -14.51 6.12 24.90
C ASP A 163 -16.04 6.21 24.81
N ASP A 164 -16.66 7.05 25.65
CA ASP A 164 -18.11 7.23 25.76
C ASP A 164 -18.80 7.90 24.56
N ASP A 165 -18.03 8.52 23.66
CA ASP A 165 -18.45 9.07 22.37
C ASP A 165 -18.02 8.22 21.17
N THR A 166 -17.66 6.95 21.41
CA THR A 166 -17.30 5.99 20.37
C THR A 166 -18.52 5.18 19.92
N VAL A 167 -18.75 5.14 18.62
CA VAL A 167 -19.77 4.30 17.98
C VAL A 167 -19.11 3.07 17.39
N VAL A 168 -19.54 1.87 17.76
CA VAL A 168 -18.94 0.60 17.29
C VAL A 168 -19.91 -0.16 16.38
N PHE A 169 -19.42 -0.61 15.23
CA PHE A 169 -20.14 -1.51 14.32
C PHE A 169 -19.84 -2.97 14.69
N VAL A 170 -20.66 -3.51 15.59
CA VAL A 170 -20.37 -4.77 16.30
C VAL A 170 -20.26 -5.99 15.39
N ASP A 171 -21.10 -6.13 14.35
CA ASP A 171 -20.97 -7.28 13.42
C ASP A 171 -19.69 -7.16 12.60
N ASN A 172 -19.36 -5.95 12.12
CA ASN A 172 -18.10 -5.70 11.41
C ASN A 172 -16.89 -5.98 12.29
N LEU A 173 -16.92 -5.58 13.57
CA LEU A 173 -15.86 -5.89 14.53
C LEU A 173 -15.69 -7.40 14.72
N VAL A 174 -16.79 -8.14 14.85
CA VAL A 174 -16.77 -9.62 14.92
C VAL A 174 -16.14 -10.22 13.67
N ASP A 175 -16.54 -9.77 12.48
CA ASP A 175 -16.03 -10.26 11.20
C ASP A 175 -14.54 -9.93 11.01
N VAL A 176 -14.09 -8.76 11.48
CA VAL A 176 -12.68 -8.36 11.50
C VAL A 176 -11.87 -9.25 12.42
N LEU A 177 -12.32 -9.45 13.66
CA LEU A 177 -11.63 -10.27 14.66
C LEU A 177 -11.64 -11.75 14.33
N ALA A 178 -12.60 -12.23 13.54
CA ALA A 178 -12.62 -13.61 13.04
C ALA A 178 -11.44 -13.95 12.11
N ARG A 179 -10.71 -12.95 11.62
CA ARG A 179 -9.51 -13.13 10.77
C ARG A 179 -8.24 -13.42 11.57
N TYR A 180 -8.26 -13.15 12.87
CA TYR A 180 -7.11 -13.22 13.76
C TYR A 180 -7.20 -14.40 14.73
N ASP A 181 -6.06 -14.93 15.14
CA ASP A 181 -5.99 -15.96 16.17
C ASP A 181 -5.99 -15.30 17.56
N HIS A 182 -6.99 -15.60 18.37
CA HIS A 182 -7.16 -14.98 19.69
C HIS A 182 -6.23 -15.57 20.76
N ASP A 183 -5.53 -16.66 20.45
CA ASP A 183 -4.53 -17.27 21.32
C ASP A 183 -3.13 -16.59 21.16
N ASP A 184 -2.95 -15.72 20.15
CA ASP A 184 -1.73 -14.93 19.94
C ASP A 184 -1.73 -13.61 20.72
N TYR A 185 -0.54 -13.03 20.94
CA TYR A 185 -0.39 -11.70 21.54
C TYR A 185 -0.67 -10.61 20.49
N LEU A 186 -1.94 -10.20 20.39
CA LEU A 186 -2.38 -9.20 19.42
C LEU A 186 -2.89 -7.92 20.08
N TYR A 187 -2.37 -6.79 19.57
CA TYR A 187 -2.84 -5.43 19.80
C TYR A 187 -3.31 -4.84 18.47
N ILE A 188 -4.62 -4.63 18.30
CA ILE A 188 -5.23 -4.27 17.01
C ILE A 188 -5.91 -2.90 17.15
N GLY A 189 -5.66 -1.99 16.22
CA GLY A 189 -6.29 -0.67 16.23
C GLY A 189 -5.87 0.15 15.02
N MET A 190 -6.07 1.47 15.06
CA MET A 190 -5.64 2.37 13.99
C MET A 190 -5.10 3.68 14.58
N ASN A 191 -4.25 4.33 13.78
CA ASN A 191 -3.77 5.68 14.04
C ASN A 191 -4.86 6.74 13.82
N SER A 192 -4.63 7.95 14.32
CA SER A 192 -5.50 9.08 14.05
C SER A 192 -5.40 9.52 12.59
N GLU A 193 -6.51 9.98 12.00
CA GLU A 193 -6.54 10.66 10.71
C GLU A 193 -5.67 11.93 10.69
N CYS A 194 -5.47 12.59 11.83
CA CYS A 194 -4.71 13.81 11.95
C CYS A 194 -3.23 13.53 12.20
N HIS A 195 -2.36 14.05 11.34
CA HIS A 195 -0.91 13.87 11.47
C HIS A 195 -0.38 14.39 12.82
N SER A 196 -0.83 15.57 13.25
CA SER A 196 -0.34 16.18 14.50
C SER A 196 -0.69 15.37 15.76
N SER A 197 -1.84 14.68 15.78
CA SER A 197 -2.20 13.76 16.87
C SER A 197 -1.21 12.61 16.95
N ASN A 198 -0.81 12.04 15.80
CA ASN A 198 0.17 10.95 15.75
C ASN A 198 1.58 11.40 16.14
N VAL A 199 1.99 12.61 15.74
CA VAL A 199 3.29 13.20 16.14
C VAL A 199 3.33 13.44 17.65
N PHE A 200 2.24 13.94 18.25
CA PHE A 200 2.20 14.24 19.68
C PHE A 200 2.07 12.98 20.55
N HIS A 201 1.38 11.96 20.04
CA HIS A 201 1.20 10.68 20.72
C HIS A 201 2.18 9.64 20.19
N SER A 202 1.79 8.81 19.22
CA SER A 202 2.67 7.84 18.57
C SER A 202 2.02 7.28 17.30
N PHE A 203 2.83 7.01 16.28
CA PHE A 203 2.43 6.27 15.07
C PHE A 203 2.32 4.75 15.31
N GLU A 204 2.83 4.26 16.44
CA GLU A 204 2.77 2.83 16.82
C GLU A 204 1.64 2.54 17.80
N MET A 205 0.68 3.45 17.93
CA MET A 205 -0.41 3.42 18.89
C MET A 205 -1.78 3.34 18.22
N GLY A 206 -2.63 2.49 18.78
CA GLY A 206 -4.05 2.47 18.46
C GLY A 206 -4.73 3.48 19.36
N PHE A 207 -5.38 4.48 18.77
CA PHE A 207 -6.06 5.51 19.53
C PHE A 207 -7.29 4.91 20.22
N GLY A 208 -7.33 5.00 21.55
CA GLY A 208 -8.36 4.43 22.42
C GLY A 208 -9.73 5.07 22.20
N GLY A 209 -9.76 6.33 21.75
CA GLY A 209 -10.98 7.00 21.31
C GLY A 209 -11.66 6.27 20.14
N ALA A 210 -10.93 6.01 19.05
CA ALA A 210 -11.40 5.15 17.96
C ALA A 210 -11.70 3.73 18.45
N GLY A 211 -11.01 3.32 19.51
CA GLY A 211 -11.05 2.00 20.09
C GLY A 211 -9.94 1.12 19.57
N PHE A 212 -9.43 0.27 20.46
CA PHE A 212 -8.45 -0.76 20.12
C PHE A 212 -8.79 -2.06 20.82
N VAL A 213 -8.23 -3.16 20.31
CA VAL A 213 -8.51 -4.52 20.74
C VAL A 213 -7.24 -5.18 21.25
N LEU A 214 -7.35 -5.84 22.39
CA LEU A 214 -6.35 -6.73 22.94
C LEU A 214 -6.88 -8.16 22.91
N SER A 215 -6.09 -9.07 22.37
CA SER A 215 -6.29 -10.52 22.58
C SER A 215 -6.31 -10.88 24.07
N TYR A 216 -7.03 -11.93 24.44
CA TYR A 216 -7.07 -12.43 25.82
C TYR A 216 -5.67 -12.60 26.47
N PRO A 217 -4.70 -13.32 25.86
CA PRO A 217 -3.39 -13.50 26.48
C PRO A 217 -2.63 -12.19 26.67
N LEU A 218 -2.75 -11.25 25.72
CA LEU A 218 -2.13 -9.93 25.87
C LEU A 218 -2.80 -9.10 26.97
N ALA A 219 -4.13 -9.05 27.01
CA ALA A 219 -4.88 -8.36 28.07
C ALA A 219 -4.52 -8.89 29.46
N LYS A 220 -4.36 -10.22 29.59
CA LYS A 220 -3.91 -10.88 30.81
C LYS A 220 -2.50 -10.45 31.21
N ALA A 221 -1.55 -10.48 30.27
CA ALA A 221 -0.17 -10.10 30.53
C ALA A 221 -0.05 -8.61 30.88
N LEU A 222 -0.78 -7.75 30.17
CA LEU A 222 -0.83 -6.32 30.43
C LEU A 222 -1.44 -6.04 31.80
N ALA A 223 -2.60 -6.61 32.14
CA ALA A 223 -3.25 -6.40 33.44
C ALA A 223 -2.35 -6.79 34.61
N ALA A 224 -1.57 -7.86 34.48
CA ALA A 224 -0.62 -8.29 35.51
C ALA A 224 0.58 -7.35 35.69
N ASN A 225 0.99 -6.62 34.64
CA ASN A 225 2.19 -5.78 34.64
C ASN A 225 1.88 -4.27 34.61
N LEU A 226 0.61 -3.88 34.48
CA LEU A 226 0.20 -2.50 34.24
C LEU A 226 0.71 -1.56 35.33
N ASP A 227 0.59 -1.94 36.60
CA ASP A 227 1.02 -1.10 37.73
C ASP A 227 2.52 -0.81 37.74
N VAL A 228 3.34 -1.78 37.28
CA VAL A 228 4.79 -1.59 37.12
C VAL A 228 5.07 -0.69 35.92
N CYS A 229 4.35 -0.90 34.82
CA CYS A 229 4.49 -0.09 33.62
C CYS A 229 4.10 1.38 33.83
N LEU A 230 2.99 1.65 34.52
CA LEU A 230 2.53 3.01 34.84
C LEU A 230 3.61 3.83 35.55
N LYS A 231 4.44 3.17 36.39
CA LYS A 231 5.57 3.82 37.08
C LYS A 231 6.75 4.14 36.16
N ARG A 232 6.90 3.39 35.06
CA ARG A 232 7.97 3.58 34.06
C ARG A 232 7.72 4.78 33.17
N TYR A 233 6.46 5.11 32.90
CA TYR A 233 6.06 6.16 31.97
C TYR A 233 5.33 7.33 32.65
N PRO A 234 5.92 8.00 33.67
CA PRO A 234 5.23 9.03 34.44
C PRO A 234 5.00 10.34 33.65
N THR A 235 5.66 10.53 32.50
CA THR A 235 5.62 11.79 31.74
C THR A 235 4.73 11.74 30.51
N LEU A 236 4.19 10.57 30.13
CA LEU A 236 3.34 10.44 28.96
C LEU A 236 1.97 11.10 29.22
N TYR A 237 1.48 11.87 28.26
CA TYR A 237 0.30 12.72 28.46
C TYR A 237 -1.02 11.93 28.46
N GLY A 238 -1.19 11.00 27.51
CA GLY A 238 -2.46 10.29 27.28
C GLY A 238 -2.43 8.82 27.69
N SER A 239 -3.60 8.29 28.07
CA SER A 239 -3.77 6.87 28.45
C SER A 239 -3.31 5.92 27.36
N ASP A 240 -3.61 6.25 26.11
CA ASP A 240 -3.38 5.37 24.98
C ASP A 240 -1.88 5.19 24.75
N HIS A 241 -1.11 6.28 24.88
CA HIS A 241 0.33 6.27 24.70
C HIS A 241 1.01 5.47 25.81
N ILE A 242 0.49 5.57 27.04
CA ILE A 242 0.93 4.75 28.17
C ILE A 242 0.66 3.27 27.88
N VAL A 243 -0.57 2.93 27.48
CA VAL A 243 -0.96 1.54 27.18
C VAL A 243 -0.11 0.97 26.04
N GLN A 244 0.10 1.73 24.96
CA GLN A 244 0.96 1.32 23.86
C GLN A 244 2.39 1.06 24.34
N SER A 245 2.96 1.94 25.16
CA SER A 245 4.31 1.75 25.72
C SER A 245 4.38 0.49 26.60
N CYS A 246 3.33 0.21 27.38
CA CYS A 246 3.23 -1.02 28.16
C CYS A 246 3.12 -2.28 27.31
N VAL A 247 2.39 -2.22 26.20
CA VAL A 247 2.26 -3.32 25.25
C VAL A 247 3.58 -3.56 24.51
N ALA A 248 4.29 -2.49 24.15
CA ALA A 248 5.62 -2.56 23.55
C ALA A 248 6.66 -3.19 24.50
N ASP A 249 6.59 -2.90 25.81
CA ASP A 249 7.41 -3.57 26.84
C ASP A 249 7.19 -5.09 26.90
N LEU A 250 6.04 -5.58 26.45
CA LEU A 250 5.72 -7.00 26.31
C LEU A 250 6.18 -7.59 24.96
N GLY A 251 6.85 -6.79 24.12
CA GLY A 251 7.35 -7.19 22.81
C GLY A 251 6.29 -7.25 21.71
N VAL A 252 5.17 -6.54 21.88
CA VAL A 252 4.05 -6.54 20.93
C VAL A 252 3.92 -5.18 20.27
N SER A 253 3.91 -5.16 18.93
CA SER A 253 3.61 -3.97 18.13
C SER A 253 2.13 -3.90 17.75
N ILE A 254 1.67 -2.73 17.32
CA ILE A 254 0.30 -2.57 16.83
C ILE A 254 0.10 -3.28 15.49
N THR A 255 -1.03 -3.96 15.36
CA THR A 255 -1.60 -4.41 14.11
C THR A 255 -2.60 -3.37 13.60
N LEU A 256 -2.22 -2.64 12.55
CA LEU A 256 -3.06 -1.60 11.96
C LEU A 256 -4.23 -2.20 11.17
N GLU A 257 -5.45 -1.97 11.67
CA GLU A 257 -6.69 -2.45 11.06
C GLU A 257 -7.55 -1.27 10.59
N ARG A 258 -7.84 -1.24 9.29
CA ARG A 258 -8.63 -0.14 8.71
C ARG A 258 -10.08 -0.22 9.17
N GLY A 259 -10.68 0.94 9.45
CA GLY A 259 -12.08 1.06 9.84
C GLY A 259 -12.27 1.49 11.28
N PHE A 260 -11.23 1.44 12.11
CA PHE A 260 -11.21 2.21 13.36
C PHE A 260 -10.88 3.66 13.02
N HIS A 261 -11.78 4.58 13.35
CA HIS A 261 -11.62 6.01 13.02
C HIS A 261 -11.65 6.86 14.28
N GLN A 262 -10.56 7.59 14.51
CA GLN A 262 -10.45 8.57 15.60
C GLN A 262 -11.25 9.84 15.26
N ILE A 263 -11.31 10.20 13.98
CA ILE A 263 -11.98 11.40 13.45
C ILE A 263 -11.51 12.66 14.17
N ASP A 264 -10.18 12.81 14.27
CA ASP A 264 -9.57 14.10 14.59
C ASP A 264 -9.69 15.04 13.38
N LEU A 265 -10.93 15.44 13.08
CA LEU A 265 -11.35 16.31 12.00
C LEU A 265 -12.45 17.25 12.53
N HIS A 266 -12.63 18.39 11.88
CA HIS A 266 -13.69 19.35 12.19
C HIS A 266 -14.59 19.63 10.98
N SER A 267 -15.78 20.16 11.26
CA SER A 267 -16.78 20.59 10.27
C SER A 267 -17.37 19.40 9.48
N ASP A 268 -17.64 19.58 8.19
CA ASP A 268 -18.30 18.59 7.35
C ASP A 268 -17.39 17.43 6.97
N ILE A 269 -17.54 16.29 7.65
CA ILE A 269 -16.82 15.05 7.34
C ILE A 269 -17.45 14.23 6.20
N SER A 270 -18.44 14.75 5.47
CA SER A 270 -19.13 14.00 4.42
C SER A 270 -18.20 13.51 3.33
N GLY A 271 -17.19 14.29 2.95
CA GLY A 271 -16.17 13.90 2.00
C GLY A 271 -15.31 12.71 2.47
N PHE A 272 -14.99 12.66 3.77
CA PHE A 272 -14.26 11.57 4.41
C PHE A 272 -15.09 10.28 4.41
N LEU A 273 -16.33 10.34 4.92
CA LEU A 273 -17.23 9.18 4.96
C LEU A 273 -17.63 8.67 3.57
N SER A 274 -17.83 9.59 2.60
CA SER A 274 -18.17 9.23 1.22
C SER A 274 -17.01 8.55 0.47
N GLY A 275 -15.77 8.86 0.87
CA GLY A 275 -14.55 8.30 0.31
C GLY A 275 -14.02 7.07 1.05
N HIS A 276 -14.78 6.54 2.02
CA HIS A 276 -14.31 5.44 2.86
C HIS A 276 -13.91 4.21 2.00
N PRO A 277 -12.74 3.60 2.26
CA PRO A 277 -12.22 2.50 1.46
C PRO A 277 -13.11 1.25 1.53
N ARG A 278 -12.79 0.25 0.69
CA ARG A 278 -13.46 -1.07 0.68
C ARG A 278 -13.01 -1.96 1.83
N SER A 279 -13.01 -1.43 3.04
CA SER A 279 -12.86 -2.15 4.31
C SER A 279 -14.14 -1.99 5.14
N PRO A 280 -14.44 -2.91 6.06
CA PRO A 280 -15.50 -2.70 7.03
C PRO A 280 -15.19 -1.45 7.86
N VAL A 281 -16.19 -0.58 8.04
CA VAL A 281 -16.12 0.45 9.08
C VAL A 281 -16.32 -0.26 10.43
N VAL A 282 -15.44 0.00 11.39
CA VAL A 282 -15.41 -0.69 12.70
C VAL A 282 -15.87 0.25 13.80
N SER A 283 -15.41 1.50 13.78
CA SER A 283 -15.82 2.49 14.76
C SER A 283 -15.68 3.92 14.26
N LEU A 284 -16.45 4.84 14.86
CA LEU A 284 -16.36 6.29 14.67
C LEU A 284 -16.26 6.95 16.03
N HIS A 285 -15.34 7.89 16.19
CA HIS A 285 -15.12 8.64 17.42
C HIS A 285 -15.21 10.16 17.17
N HIS A 286 -15.20 11.00 18.22
CA HIS A 286 -15.26 12.46 18.12
C HIS A 286 -16.43 13.05 17.30
N LEU A 287 -17.57 12.37 17.24
CA LEU A 287 -18.76 12.85 16.50
C LEU A 287 -19.34 14.18 17.05
N ASP A 288 -19.00 14.53 18.29
CA ASP A 288 -19.34 15.83 18.91
C ASP A 288 -18.66 17.03 18.22
N HIS A 289 -17.50 16.81 17.58
CA HIS A 289 -16.65 17.86 17.02
C HIS A 289 -16.85 18.12 15.53
N VAL A 290 -17.79 17.39 14.92
CA VAL A 290 -18.12 17.47 13.49
C VAL A 290 -19.57 17.92 13.29
N ASP A 291 -19.87 18.33 12.06
CA ASP A 291 -21.24 18.64 11.65
C ASP A 291 -22.09 17.36 11.59
N PRO A 292 -23.42 17.43 11.75
CA PRO A 292 -24.29 16.27 11.58
C PRO A 292 -24.05 15.57 10.24
N MET A 293 -23.88 14.24 10.28
CA MET A 293 -23.58 13.43 9.08
C MET A 293 -24.64 13.58 7.98
N PHE A 294 -25.88 13.88 8.36
CA PHE A 294 -26.98 14.24 7.48
C PHE A 294 -27.38 15.70 7.75
N PRO A 295 -27.17 16.63 6.80
CA PRO A 295 -27.25 18.05 7.08
C PRO A 295 -28.61 18.59 7.57
N TRP A 296 -29.70 17.83 7.41
CA TRP A 296 -31.06 18.21 7.82
C TRP A 296 -31.51 17.54 9.12
N LEU A 297 -30.63 16.77 9.77
CA LEU A 297 -30.91 16.07 11.04
C LEU A 297 -29.98 16.62 12.13
N SER A 298 -30.40 16.49 13.39
CA SER A 298 -29.48 16.66 14.52
C SER A 298 -28.38 15.59 14.51
N ARG A 299 -27.34 15.73 15.35
CA ARG A 299 -26.26 14.74 15.47
C ARG A 299 -26.79 13.36 15.88
N GLU A 300 -27.64 13.33 16.91
CA GLU A 300 -28.25 12.09 17.41
C GLU A 300 -29.15 11.43 16.34
N GLU A 301 -30.01 12.22 15.69
CA GLU A 301 -30.87 11.71 14.61
C GLU A 301 -30.04 11.23 13.41
N SER A 302 -28.96 11.94 13.06
CA SER A 302 -28.03 11.55 12.00
C SER A 302 -27.38 10.20 12.29
N LEU A 303 -26.91 10.00 13.52
CA LEU A 303 -26.32 8.74 13.95
C LEU A 303 -27.36 7.62 13.91
N LYS A 304 -28.55 7.85 14.47
CA LYS A 304 -29.65 6.88 14.43
C LYS A 304 -30.00 6.49 12.99
N HIS A 305 -30.02 7.46 12.07
CA HIS A 305 -30.29 7.23 10.65
C HIS A 305 -29.20 6.41 9.96
N LEU A 306 -27.92 6.65 10.30
CA LEU A 306 -26.80 5.81 9.82
C LEU A 306 -26.92 4.38 10.37
N MET A 307 -27.19 4.23 11.67
CA MET A 307 -27.31 2.92 12.33
C MET A 307 -28.51 2.10 11.84
N GLN A 308 -29.58 2.74 11.37
CA GLN A 308 -30.66 2.05 10.66
C GLN A 308 -30.17 1.37 9.38
N SER A 309 -29.21 1.99 8.67
CA SER A 309 -28.60 1.42 7.48
C SER A 309 -27.61 0.30 7.82
N ALA A 310 -26.86 0.47 8.91
CA ALA A 310 -26.01 -0.57 9.47
C ALA A 310 -26.83 -1.84 9.83
N ALA A 311 -28.02 -1.67 10.42
CA ALA A 311 -28.92 -2.77 10.74
C ALA A 311 -29.43 -3.52 9.49
N ALA A 312 -29.51 -2.84 8.33
CA ALA A 312 -29.86 -3.47 7.07
C ALA A 312 -28.70 -4.29 6.48
N ASP A 313 -27.49 -3.70 6.43
CA ASP A 313 -26.25 -4.39 6.07
C ASP A 313 -24.99 -3.62 6.53
N GLU A 314 -24.45 -4.00 7.68
CA GLU A 314 -23.25 -3.38 8.25
C GLU A 314 -21.99 -3.66 7.40
N SER A 315 -21.93 -4.80 6.70
CA SER A 315 -20.75 -5.27 5.94
C SER A 315 -20.42 -4.41 4.71
N ARG A 316 -21.38 -3.59 4.26
CA ARG A 316 -21.22 -2.68 3.10
C ARG A 316 -21.21 -1.21 3.49
N LEU A 317 -21.55 -0.88 4.73
CA LEU A 317 -21.71 0.49 5.19
C LEU A 317 -20.48 1.34 4.88
N LEU A 318 -20.71 2.54 4.34
CA LEU A 318 -19.73 3.53 3.89
C LEU A 318 -18.82 3.13 2.72
N GLN A 319 -18.74 1.85 2.35
CA GLN A 319 -17.82 1.40 1.32
C GLN A 319 -18.13 2.02 -0.05
N GLN A 320 -17.11 2.64 -0.63
CA GLN A 320 -17.22 3.32 -1.91
C GLN A 320 -17.31 2.34 -3.09
N SER A 321 -18.28 2.58 -3.97
CA SER A 321 -18.44 1.94 -5.28
C SER A 321 -18.54 3.01 -6.36
N ILE A 322 -17.86 2.83 -7.49
CA ILE A 322 -17.82 3.82 -8.57
C ILE A 322 -18.48 3.23 -9.82
N CYS A 323 -19.47 3.93 -10.36
CA CYS A 323 -20.21 3.51 -11.54
C CYS A 323 -20.29 4.66 -12.56
N TYR A 324 -20.31 4.30 -13.85
CA TYR A 324 -20.23 5.25 -14.95
C TYR A 324 -21.49 5.19 -15.81
N HIS A 325 -21.97 6.35 -16.25
CA HIS A 325 -23.01 6.46 -17.27
C HIS A 325 -22.41 7.09 -18.52
N THR A 326 -21.87 6.23 -19.39
CA THR A 326 -21.13 6.63 -20.61
C THR A 326 -21.93 7.49 -21.58
N PRO A 327 -23.24 7.32 -21.83
CA PRO A 327 -23.97 8.15 -22.80
C PRO A 327 -24.01 9.63 -22.44
N LYS A 328 -24.00 9.98 -21.15
CA LYS A 328 -23.98 11.37 -20.68
C LYS A 328 -22.64 11.78 -20.07
N ASN A 329 -21.62 10.92 -20.17
CA ASN A 329 -20.32 11.11 -19.53
C ASN A 329 -20.41 11.37 -18.02
N TRP A 330 -21.29 10.69 -17.29
CA TRP A 330 -21.43 10.92 -15.85
C TRP A 330 -20.70 9.87 -15.01
N THR A 331 -20.26 10.30 -13.83
CA THR A 331 -19.68 9.42 -12.82
C THR A 331 -20.50 9.46 -11.54
N PHE A 332 -20.76 8.30 -10.95
CA PHE A 332 -21.40 8.15 -9.66
C PHE A 332 -20.41 7.49 -8.70
N SER A 333 -20.09 8.17 -7.60
CA SER A 333 -19.40 7.60 -6.45
C SER A 333 -20.43 7.34 -5.35
N ILE A 334 -20.68 6.06 -5.06
CA ILE A 334 -21.72 5.57 -4.16
C ILE A 334 -21.05 5.10 -2.86
N SER A 335 -21.32 5.78 -1.75
CA SER A 335 -21.03 5.30 -0.40
C SER A 335 -22.28 4.62 0.15
N TRP A 336 -22.22 3.28 0.23
CA TRP A 336 -23.42 2.49 0.52
C TRP A 336 -23.98 2.81 1.91
N GLY A 337 -25.29 3.04 1.99
CA GLY A 337 -25.97 3.41 3.24
C GLY A 337 -25.70 4.83 3.73
N TYR A 338 -24.99 5.67 2.96
CA TYR A 338 -24.68 7.05 3.37
C TYR A 338 -24.94 8.09 2.28
N SER A 339 -24.14 8.13 1.21
CA SER A 339 -24.20 9.21 0.21
C SER A 339 -23.90 8.74 -1.23
N ILE A 340 -24.27 9.56 -2.21
CA ILE A 340 -23.88 9.43 -3.61
C ILE A 340 -23.39 10.80 -4.11
N GLN A 341 -22.20 10.81 -4.69
CA GLN A 341 -21.64 11.97 -5.38
C GLN A 341 -21.78 11.75 -6.90
N MET A 342 -22.54 12.63 -7.56
CA MET A 342 -22.74 12.59 -9.02
C MET A 342 -21.94 13.69 -9.71
N TYR A 343 -21.13 13.31 -10.69
CA TYR A 343 -20.30 14.20 -11.50
C TYR A 343 -20.79 14.20 -12.95
N GLN A 344 -20.87 15.39 -13.54
CA GLN A 344 -21.25 15.57 -14.96
C GLN A 344 -20.07 15.39 -15.92
N LEU A 345 -19.07 14.62 -15.52
CA LEU A 345 -17.92 14.23 -16.33
C LEU A 345 -17.40 12.86 -15.88
N ILE A 346 -16.60 12.21 -16.73
CA ILE A 346 -15.95 10.95 -16.39
C ILE A 346 -14.75 11.24 -15.50
N ILE A 347 -14.82 10.81 -14.23
CA ILE A 347 -13.73 10.94 -13.26
C ILE A 347 -13.10 9.56 -13.03
N PRO A 348 -11.77 9.41 -13.17
CA PRO A 348 -11.13 8.13 -12.96
C PRO A 348 -11.25 7.68 -11.49
N PRO A 349 -11.28 6.36 -11.22
CA PRO A 349 -11.38 5.85 -9.85
C PRO A 349 -10.25 6.33 -8.95
N SER A 350 -9.04 6.47 -9.48
CA SER A 350 -7.87 6.97 -8.75
C SER A 350 -8.06 8.36 -8.17
N ALA A 351 -8.86 9.21 -8.82
CA ALA A 351 -9.18 10.55 -8.32
C ALA A 351 -10.33 10.53 -7.31
N LEU A 352 -11.34 9.65 -7.49
CA LEU A 352 -12.48 9.54 -6.57
C LEU A 352 -12.17 8.81 -5.27
N GLN A 353 -11.15 7.95 -5.28
CA GLN A 353 -10.61 7.31 -4.07
C GLN A 353 -9.94 8.31 -3.13
N ILE A 354 -9.58 9.50 -3.62
CA ILE A 354 -9.07 10.61 -2.81
C ILE A 354 -10.30 11.37 -2.26
N PRO A 355 -10.52 11.39 -0.92
CA PRO A 355 -11.66 12.06 -0.32
C PRO A 355 -11.73 13.54 -0.68
N LEU A 356 -12.94 14.04 -0.93
CA LEU A 356 -13.17 15.48 -1.09
C LEU A 356 -12.93 16.16 0.26
N GLN A 357 -12.12 17.21 0.28
CA GLN A 357 -11.84 17.95 1.52
C GLN A 357 -13.00 18.88 1.88
N THR A 358 -14.04 18.31 2.47
CA THR A 358 -15.16 19.07 3.06
C THR A 358 -14.89 19.44 4.52
N PHE A 359 -13.89 18.81 5.13
CA PHE A 359 -13.52 18.92 6.54
C PHE A 359 -12.25 19.75 6.72
N THR A 360 -12.01 20.16 7.96
CA THR A 360 -10.80 20.88 8.38
C THR A 360 -9.98 20.05 9.39
N PRO A 361 -8.66 20.26 9.48
CA PRO A 361 -7.84 19.47 10.40
C PRO A 361 -8.10 19.85 11.86
N TRP A 362 -8.00 18.85 12.76
CA TRP A 362 -8.08 19.04 14.21
C TRP A 362 -7.06 20.04 14.74
N SER A 363 -5.85 20.00 14.18
CA SER A 363 -4.78 20.92 14.50
C SER A 363 -4.01 21.29 13.23
N LYS A 364 -3.61 22.56 13.18
CA LYS A 364 -2.80 23.12 12.09
C LYS A 364 -1.31 23.21 12.45
N PHE A 365 -0.90 22.59 13.56
CA PHE A 365 0.45 22.72 14.10
C PHE A 365 1.53 22.03 13.25
N ALA A 366 1.19 21.00 12.48
CA ALA A 366 2.14 20.26 11.66
C ALA A 366 1.57 19.92 10.28
N THR A 367 2.37 20.12 9.23
CA THR A 367 2.06 19.71 7.85
C THR A 367 2.89 18.48 7.46
N PRO A 368 2.32 17.50 6.72
CA PRO A 368 0.94 17.45 6.23
C PRO A 368 -0.08 17.34 7.37
N PHE A 369 -1.31 17.84 7.19
CA PHE A 369 -2.30 17.87 8.29
C PHE A 369 -3.00 16.53 8.53
N PHE A 370 -3.09 15.69 7.49
CA PHE A 370 -3.80 14.41 7.50
C PHE A 370 -2.83 13.28 7.12
N LEU A 371 -3.11 12.05 7.57
CA LEU A 371 -2.38 10.84 7.14
C LEU A 371 -2.82 10.32 5.76
N PHE A 372 -3.68 11.06 5.05
CA PHE A 372 -4.18 10.70 3.73
C PHE A 372 -4.32 11.94 2.85
N ASN A 373 -4.25 11.73 1.53
CA ASN A 373 -4.43 12.80 0.56
C ASN A 373 -5.90 13.19 0.46
N THR A 374 -6.15 14.47 0.23
CA THR A 374 -7.47 15.02 -0.04
C THR A 374 -7.48 15.73 -1.40
N ARG A 375 -8.66 15.87 -1.98
CA ARG A 375 -8.86 16.72 -3.17
C ARG A 375 -9.71 17.92 -2.79
N PHE A 376 -9.33 19.10 -3.27
CA PHE A 376 -10.05 20.32 -2.97
C PHE A 376 -11.37 20.40 -3.75
N PRO A 377 -12.42 21.01 -3.15
CA PRO A 377 -13.60 21.42 -3.90
C PRO A 377 -13.21 22.36 -5.06
N SER A 378 -13.85 22.18 -6.22
CA SER A 378 -13.61 22.97 -7.42
C SER A 378 -14.89 23.67 -7.86
N ASN A 379 -14.81 24.97 -8.15
CA ASN A 379 -15.96 25.77 -8.56
C ASN A 379 -16.66 25.26 -9.84
N SER A 380 -15.98 24.50 -10.70
CA SER A 380 -16.54 23.98 -11.95
C SER A 380 -16.90 22.49 -11.91
N ASN A 381 -16.37 21.71 -10.96
CA ASN A 381 -16.45 20.24 -10.96
C ASN A 381 -16.93 19.64 -9.63
N ASN A 382 -17.56 20.43 -8.76
CA ASN A 382 -18.17 19.90 -7.53
C ASN A 382 -19.31 18.92 -7.86
N PRO A 383 -19.40 17.78 -7.16
CA PRO A 383 -20.48 16.83 -7.40
C PRO A 383 -21.81 17.37 -6.90
N CYS A 384 -22.87 16.85 -7.48
CA CYS A 384 -24.17 16.84 -6.84
C CYS A 384 -24.19 15.79 -5.74
N HIS A 385 -24.47 16.22 -4.51
CA HIS A 385 -24.55 15.36 -3.34
C HIS A 385 -25.98 14.87 -3.13
N PHE A 386 -26.13 13.55 -3.08
CA PHE A 386 -27.34 12.87 -2.66
C PHE A 386 -27.03 12.12 -1.36
N PHE A 387 -27.92 12.23 -0.40
CA PHE A 387 -27.76 11.56 0.89
C PHE A 387 -28.89 10.55 1.08
N LEU A 388 -28.61 9.50 1.85
CA LEU A 388 -29.57 8.46 2.11
C LEU A 388 -30.82 9.04 2.78
N HIS A 389 -31.98 8.76 2.21
CA HIS A 389 -33.27 9.14 2.78
C HIS A 389 -33.96 7.98 3.49
N HIS A 390 -33.97 6.78 2.90
CA HIS A 390 -34.54 5.59 3.53
C HIS A 390 -34.03 4.32 2.85
N HIS A 391 -34.15 3.19 3.52
CA HIS A 391 -33.89 1.87 2.96
C HIS A 391 -35.12 0.97 3.10
N ARG A 392 -35.26 0.00 2.19
CA ARG A 392 -36.32 -1.01 2.21
C ARG A 392 -35.73 -2.37 1.88
N ARG A 393 -35.84 -3.31 2.83
CA ARG A 393 -35.44 -4.70 2.61
C ARG A 393 -36.55 -5.48 1.91
N ARG A 394 -36.19 -6.24 0.88
CA ARG A 394 -37.01 -7.26 0.23
C ARG A 394 -36.29 -8.61 0.29
N SER A 395 -36.97 -9.70 -0.02
CA SER A 395 -36.45 -11.07 0.22
C SER A 395 -35.06 -11.32 -0.37
N ASN A 396 -34.76 -10.76 -1.56
CA ASN A 396 -33.51 -11.02 -2.27
C ASN A 396 -32.59 -9.79 -2.42
N TYR A 397 -33.07 -8.60 -2.05
CA TYR A 397 -32.29 -7.35 -2.20
C TYR A 397 -32.71 -6.28 -1.19
N VAL A 398 -31.78 -5.39 -0.87
CA VAL A 398 -31.99 -4.14 -0.12
C VAL A 398 -32.04 -2.99 -1.14
N VAL A 399 -33.07 -2.17 -1.07
CA VAL A 399 -33.19 -0.94 -1.87
C VAL A 399 -32.88 0.24 -0.97
N THR A 400 -31.89 1.05 -1.33
CA THR A 400 -31.56 2.32 -0.65
C THR A 400 -31.92 3.49 -1.56
N THR A 401 -32.67 4.45 -1.02
CA THR A 401 -33.17 5.63 -1.73
C THR A 401 -32.41 6.86 -1.27
N TYR A 402 -31.85 7.61 -2.20
CA TYR A 402 -31.06 8.81 -1.96
C TYR A 402 -31.74 10.04 -2.55
N ARG A 403 -31.70 11.17 -1.84
CA ARG A 403 -32.28 12.44 -2.27
C ARG A 403 -31.22 13.54 -2.32
N PRO A 404 -31.33 14.50 -3.26
CA PRO A 404 -30.36 15.58 -3.39
C PRO A 404 -30.42 16.50 -2.16
N HIS A 405 -29.26 17.01 -1.75
CA HIS A 405 -29.14 18.04 -0.73
C HIS A 405 -28.46 19.29 -1.32
N ALA A 406 -29.19 20.41 -1.32
CA ALA A 406 -28.77 21.79 -1.62
C ALA A 406 -27.95 22.05 -2.92
N SER A 407 -28.66 22.30 -4.04
CA SER A 407 -28.43 23.35 -5.07
C SER A 407 -29.40 23.08 -6.25
N PRO A 408 -30.13 24.07 -6.80
CA PRO A 408 -31.06 23.89 -7.93
C PRO A 408 -30.52 23.05 -9.11
N PRO A 409 -29.28 23.27 -9.61
CA PRO A 409 -28.75 22.49 -10.72
C PRO A 409 -28.69 20.98 -10.45
N CYS A 410 -28.69 20.53 -9.20
CA CYS A 410 -28.66 19.09 -8.88
C CYS A 410 -30.05 18.44 -8.87
N ALA A 411 -31.08 19.19 -8.45
CA ALA A 411 -32.46 18.73 -8.45
C ALA A 411 -33.06 18.69 -9.87
N ASP A 412 -32.53 19.51 -10.79
CA ASP A 412 -32.98 19.56 -12.20
C ASP A 412 -32.75 18.24 -12.95
N PHE A 413 -31.82 17.39 -12.49
CA PHE A 413 -31.52 16.11 -13.14
C PHE A 413 -32.27 14.93 -12.54
N PHE A 414 -32.39 14.86 -11.20
CA PHE A 414 -32.98 13.73 -10.48
C PHE A 414 -33.63 14.15 -9.17
N SER A 415 -34.88 13.72 -8.94
CA SER A 415 -35.54 13.85 -7.64
C SER A 415 -35.05 12.81 -6.62
N GLN A 416 -34.64 11.63 -7.09
CA GLN A 416 -34.10 10.55 -6.26
C GLN A 416 -33.23 9.56 -7.04
N ILE A 417 -32.34 8.86 -6.34
CA ILE A 417 -31.53 7.75 -6.87
C ILE A 417 -31.83 6.48 -6.08
N LEU A 418 -32.08 5.37 -6.77
CA LEU A 418 -32.33 4.06 -6.19
C LEU A 418 -31.14 3.12 -6.44
N VAL A 419 -30.57 2.58 -5.35
CA VAL A 419 -29.50 1.58 -5.40
C VAL A 419 -30.05 0.24 -4.91
N LEU A 420 -29.98 -0.78 -5.76
CA LEU A 420 -30.38 -2.14 -5.42
C LEU A 420 -29.15 -2.96 -5.07
N SER A 421 -29.14 -3.57 -3.88
CA SER A 421 -28.03 -4.37 -3.36
C SER A 421 -28.50 -5.78 -3.00
N PRO A 422 -27.75 -6.87 -3.27
CA PRO A 422 -28.18 -8.22 -2.91
C PRO A 422 -28.39 -8.38 -1.39
N ALA A 423 -29.45 -9.09 -0.98
CA ALA A 423 -29.78 -9.30 0.43
C ALA A 423 -28.86 -10.23 1.24
N PRO A 424 -28.10 -11.20 0.68
CA PRO A 424 -27.10 -11.87 1.50
C PRO A 424 -26.02 -10.86 1.93
N LYS A 425 -25.58 -10.98 3.19
CA LYS A 425 -24.41 -10.24 3.69
C LYS A 425 -23.26 -10.48 2.71
N TYR A 426 -22.52 -9.42 2.40
CA TYR A 426 -21.33 -9.58 1.58
C TYR A 426 -20.30 -10.34 2.44
N ASP A 427 -20.10 -11.63 2.17
CA ASP A 427 -19.14 -12.42 2.94
C ASP A 427 -17.72 -11.95 2.60
N VAL A 428 -17.15 -11.17 3.50
CA VAL A 428 -15.76 -10.69 3.41
C VAL A 428 -14.78 -11.89 3.41
N ASN A 429 -15.21 -13.06 3.91
CA ASN A 429 -14.41 -14.29 4.00
C ASN A 429 -14.45 -15.16 2.74
N LEU A 430 -15.21 -14.83 1.69
CA LEU A 430 -15.22 -15.56 0.41
C LEU A 430 -13.89 -15.44 -0.37
N LYS A 431 -12.89 -14.73 0.17
CA LYS A 431 -11.47 -14.84 -0.19
C LYS A 431 -10.65 -15.56 0.89
N ARG A 432 -11.13 -16.69 1.42
CA ARG A 432 -10.22 -17.72 1.96
C ARG A 432 -9.39 -18.27 0.79
N VAL A 433 -8.26 -17.62 0.50
CA VAL A 433 -7.16 -18.30 -0.19
C VAL A 433 -6.78 -19.47 0.71
N PRO A 434 -6.68 -20.71 0.22
CA PRO A 434 -6.19 -21.81 1.02
C PRO A 434 -4.82 -21.43 1.60
N ARG A 435 -4.67 -21.46 2.92
CA ARG A 435 -3.36 -21.45 3.56
C ARG A 435 -2.61 -22.67 3.05
N HIS A 436 -1.77 -22.51 2.02
CA HIS A 436 -0.72 -23.48 1.76
C HIS A 436 0.30 -23.32 2.89
N GLN A 437 0.18 -24.19 3.90
CA GLN A 437 1.32 -24.57 4.73
C GLN A 437 2.41 -25.10 3.79
N THR A 438 3.39 -24.26 3.45
CA THR A 438 4.67 -24.70 2.92
C THR A 438 5.46 -25.32 4.07
N ARG A 439 5.17 -26.59 4.36
CA ARG A 439 6.14 -27.48 4.99
C ARG A 439 7.24 -27.73 3.95
N GLY A 440 8.23 -26.85 3.91
CA GLY A 440 9.46 -27.06 3.16
C GLY A 440 10.27 -28.16 3.84
N ARG A 441 10.16 -29.39 3.34
CA ARG A 441 11.13 -30.46 3.58
C ARG A 441 11.86 -30.68 2.26
N MET A 442 13.01 -30.04 2.07
CA MET A 442 13.97 -30.40 1.04
C MET A 442 15.10 -31.22 1.66
N GLY A 443 15.47 -32.29 0.97
CA GLY A 443 16.57 -33.20 1.33
C GLY A 443 16.30 -34.59 0.77
N GLY A 444 16.64 -34.78 -0.51
CA GLY A 444 16.43 -36.03 -1.23
C GLY A 444 17.44 -37.12 -0.88
N HIS A 445 17.10 -38.36 -1.25
CA HIS A 445 18.09 -39.32 -1.72
C HIS A 445 17.48 -40.26 -2.75
N VAL A 446 18.24 -40.42 -3.83
CA VAL A 446 18.06 -41.36 -4.93
C VAL A 446 18.22 -42.79 -4.41
N SER A 447 17.28 -43.67 -4.72
CA SER A 447 17.61 -45.07 -5.03
C SER A 447 16.55 -45.70 -5.93
N GLN A 448 17.04 -46.42 -6.94
CA GLN A 448 16.29 -47.23 -7.88
C GLN A 448 15.58 -48.38 -7.15
N GLN A 449 14.33 -48.69 -7.52
CA GLN A 449 13.95 -50.07 -7.83
C GLN A 449 12.65 -50.14 -8.62
N GLN A 450 12.70 -50.96 -9.68
CA GLN A 450 11.61 -51.33 -10.56
C GLN A 450 10.43 -51.95 -9.80
N THR A 451 9.20 -51.73 -10.26
CA THR A 451 8.29 -52.82 -10.65
C THR A 451 7.09 -52.29 -11.44
N ARG A 452 6.84 -52.94 -12.57
CA ARG A 452 5.65 -52.82 -13.42
C ARG A 452 4.39 -53.22 -12.65
N LYS A 453 3.24 -52.57 -12.93
CA LYS A 453 1.99 -53.25 -13.33
C LYS A 453 0.92 -52.28 -13.86
N ARG A 454 0.34 -52.69 -14.99
CA ARG A 454 -0.81 -52.13 -15.73
C ARG A 454 -2.13 -52.35 -14.98
N ALA A 455 -3.07 -51.41 -15.10
CA ALA A 455 -4.52 -51.64 -15.39
C ALA A 455 -5.23 -50.27 -15.47
N ARG A 456 -5.66 -49.83 -16.66
CA ARG A 456 -7.05 -49.87 -17.20
C ARG A 456 -8.04 -48.94 -16.47
N GLY A 457 -8.53 -47.92 -17.21
CA GLY A 457 -9.64 -47.05 -16.83
C GLY A 457 -11.00 -47.76 -16.84
N PRO A 458 -12.11 -47.01 -16.66
CA PRO A 458 -12.84 -46.57 -17.84
C PRO A 458 -13.39 -45.12 -17.82
N THR A 459 -13.66 -44.69 -19.05
CA THR A 459 -14.22 -43.46 -19.62
C THR A 459 -15.71 -43.21 -19.33
N TRP A 460 -16.22 -42.00 -19.64
CA TRP A 460 -17.32 -41.64 -20.59
C TRP A 460 -17.73 -40.16 -20.33
N LYS A 461 -17.40 -39.16 -21.19
CA LYS A 461 -18.19 -38.55 -22.33
C LYS A 461 -19.58 -38.02 -21.91
N ALA A 462 -20.14 -36.88 -22.34
CA ALA A 462 -20.11 -36.16 -23.63
C ALA A 462 -20.71 -34.71 -23.47
N ARG A 463 -20.24 -33.69 -24.20
CA ARG A 463 -20.84 -33.03 -25.42
C ARG A 463 -21.67 -31.74 -25.16
N PHE A 464 -21.31 -30.67 -25.88
CA PHE A 464 -22.23 -29.79 -26.64
C PHE A 464 -21.55 -29.30 -27.94
N PRO A 465 -22.28 -29.12 -29.07
CA PRO A 465 -21.74 -28.90 -30.42
C PRO A 465 -21.74 -27.41 -30.91
N PRO A 466 -21.15 -27.10 -32.10
CA PRO A 466 -20.97 -25.74 -32.64
C PRO A 466 -21.79 -25.40 -33.91
N MET A 467 -21.56 -24.19 -34.49
CA MET A 467 -21.93 -23.62 -35.83
C MET A 467 -23.21 -22.75 -35.90
N ARG A 468 -23.39 -21.71 -36.75
CA ARG A 468 -22.71 -21.18 -37.98
C ARG A 468 -23.23 -19.75 -38.31
N TRP A 469 -22.54 -19.04 -39.23
CA TRP A 469 -22.90 -17.74 -39.83
C TRP A 469 -23.75 -17.86 -41.13
N GLY A 470 -24.60 -16.86 -41.42
CA GLY A 470 -25.25 -16.63 -42.73
C GLY A 470 -26.16 -15.36 -42.78
N HIS A 471 -26.02 -14.54 -43.84
CA HIS A 471 -26.79 -13.33 -44.24
C HIS A 471 -27.53 -13.61 -45.59
N PRO A 472 -28.31 -12.70 -46.24
CA PRO A 472 -29.30 -11.68 -45.82
C PRO A 472 -30.65 -11.79 -46.63
N ILE A 473 -31.70 -11.00 -46.34
CA ILE A 473 -32.76 -10.43 -47.24
C ILE A 473 -33.74 -9.59 -46.38
N GLY A 474 -34.01 -8.32 -46.76
CA GLY A 474 -35.03 -7.42 -46.16
C GLY A 474 -36.41 -7.52 -46.87
N PRO A 475 -37.38 -6.56 -46.76
CA PRO A 475 -37.35 -5.24 -46.08
C PRO A 475 -38.64 -4.81 -45.29
N ARG A 476 -38.57 -3.63 -44.63
CA ARG A 476 -39.65 -2.69 -44.12
C ARG A 476 -40.46 -3.13 -42.86
N ALA A 477 -40.26 -2.59 -41.64
CA ALA A 477 -40.52 -1.24 -41.05
C ALA A 477 -41.98 -1.03 -40.49
N PRO A 478 -42.25 -0.11 -39.53
CA PRO A 478 -41.60 0.19 -38.23
C PRO A 478 -42.61 0.43 -37.04
N ALA A 479 -42.05 0.79 -35.86
CA ALA A 479 -42.63 1.51 -34.69
C ALA A 479 -43.21 0.71 -33.49
N LEU A 480 -42.59 0.87 -32.31
CA LEU A 480 -42.99 1.85 -31.27
C LEU A 480 -41.95 1.87 -30.13
N LYS A 481 -41.37 3.05 -29.86
CA LYS A 481 -40.53 3.34 -28.68
C LYS A 481 -41.41 3.90 -27.56
N GLY A 482 -41.21 3.45 -26.33
CA GLY A 482 -41.74 4.00 -25.09
C GLY A 482 -40.99 3.36 -23.91
N ALA A 483 -40.32 4.17 -23.11
CA ALA A 483 -39.14 3.82 -22.32
C ALA A 483 -39.42 3.03 -21.03
N THR A 484 -38.75 1.90 -20.88
CA THR A 484 -38.31 1.31 -19.60
C THR A 484 -37.01 0.58 -19.90
N GLU A 485 -35.89 1.32 -19.92
CA GLU A 485 -34.58 0.71 -20.13
C GLU A 485 -34.02 0.28 -18.76
N LEU A 486 -34.04 -1.03 -18.54
CA LEU A 486 -33.54 -1.69 -17.35
C LEU A 486 -32.01 -1.73 -17.45
N VAL A 487 -31.37 -0.72 -16.86
CA VAL A 487 -29.95 -0.44 -17.07
C VAL A 487 -29.09 -1.02 -15.92
N ARG A 488 -28.33 -2.08 -16.22
CA ARG A 488 -27.29 -2.70 -15.36
C ARG A 488 -25.94 -2.03 -15.65
N TRP A 489 -25.40 -1.22 -14.74
CA TRP A 489 -24.03 -0.68 -14.85
C TRP A 489 -23.31 -0.59 -13.50
N CYS A 490 -22.82 -1.70 -12.96
CA CYS A 490 -21.65 -1.68 -12.07
C CYS A 490 -20.89 -3.00 -12.32
N ARG A 491 -19.65 -2.93 -12.84
CA ARG A 491 -18.68 -4.03 -12.74
C ARG A 491 -17.80 -3.70 -11.54
N TRP A 492 -17.69 -4.62 -10.59
CA TRP A 492 -16.89 -4.58 -9.34
C TRP A 492 -17.59 -4.25 -8.02
N MET A 493 -18.83 -4.73 -7.86
CA MET A 493 -19.36 -5.40 -6.66
C MET A 493 -20.39 -6.40 -7.21
N ALA A 494 -20.62 -7.54 -6.56
CA ALA A 494 -21.66 -8.46 -7.01
C ALA A 494 -23.01 -7.69 -7.11
N GLU A 495 -23.51 -7.54 -8.33
CA GLU A 495 -24.86 -7.10 -8.70
C GLU A 495 -25.43 -5.88 -7.95
N ILE A 496 -24.76 -4.72 -8.00
CA ILE A 496 -25.43 -3.43 -7.72
C ILE A 496 -26.07 -2.92 -9.02
N CYS A 497 -27.41 -2.80 -9.05
CA CYS A 497 -28.15 -2.21 -10.15
C CYS A 497 -28.64 -0.80 -9.75
N CYS A 498 -28.31 0.22 -10.54
CA CYS A 498 -28.83 1.57 -10.34
C CYS A 498 -30.03 1.78 -11.27
N GLY A 499 -31.22 1.98 -10.70
CA GLY A 499 -32.44 2.28 -11.46
C GLY A 499 -32.71 3.79 -11.47
N LEU A 500 -32.97 4.36 -12.65
CA LEU A 500 -33.36 5.77 -12.82
C LEU A 500 -34.88 5.85 -12.96
N VAL A 501 -35.53 6.74 -12.21
CA VAL A 501 -36.98 6.99 -12.29
C VAL A 501 -37.19 8.47 -12.57
N SER A 502 -37.81 8.81 -13.70
CA SER A 502 -38.33 10.16 -13.99
C SER A 502 -39.81 10.23 -13.61
N GLU A 503 -40.26 11.33 -13.01
CA GLU A 503 -41.65 11.52 -12.61
C GLU A 503 -42.58 11.64 -13.83
N SER A 504 -43.41 10.63 -14.06
CA SER A 504 -44.79 10.80 -14.48
C SER A 504 -45.60 9.60 -14.00
N GLU A 505 -46.73 9.88 -13.34
CA GLU A 505 -47.78 8.97 -12.86
C GLU A 505 -47.64 8.44 -11.42
N ALA A 506 -48.23 9.21 -10.51
CA ALA A 506 -48.89 8.72 -9.32
C ALA A 506 -50.34 8.27 -9.68
N SER A 507 -50.85 7.29 -8.94
CA SER A 507 -52.14 6.56 -9.11
C SER A 507 -52.07 5.38 -10.10
N CYS A 508 -52.75 4.24 -9.96
CA CYS A 508 -53.77 3.77 -9.03
C CYS A 508 -53.80 2.22 -9.04
N GLU A 509 -54.53 1.65 -8.10
CA GLU A 509 -54.88 0.24 -7.96
C GLU A 509 -55.62 -0.42 -9.15
N THR A 510 -55.50 -1.75 -9.17
CA THR A 510 -56.40 -2.79 -9.71
C THR A 510 -56.54 -3.05 -11.22
N SER A 511 -56.19 -4.31 -11.55
CA SER A 511 -56.92 -5.28 -12.37
C SER A 511 -56.88 -5.24 -13.91
N SER A 512 -56.33 -6.35 -14.42
CA SER A 512 -56.79 -7.20 -15.54
C SER A 512 -56.94 -6.67 -16.98
N ARG A 513 -56.15 -7.33 -17.84
CA ARG A 513 -56.48 -7.91 -19.15
C ARG A 513 -56.79 -7.01 -20.37
N ALA A 514 -56.03 -7.32 -21.41
CA ALA A 514 -56.40 -7.53 -22.82
C ALA A 514 -56.33 -6.37 -23.82
N ALA A 515 -55.79 -6.72 -24.98
CA ALA A 515 -55.42 -5.91 -26.13
C ALA A 515 -56.60 -5.51 -27.03
N ARG A 516 -56.52 -4.35 -27.71
CA ARG A 516 -56.52 -4.22 -29.20
C ARG A 516 -56.49 -2.75 -29.69
N ARG A 517 -55.84 -2.59 -30.84
CA ARG A 517 -55.57 -1.40 -31.67
C ARG A 517 -56.79 -0.55 -32.11
N ARG A 518 -56.54 0.74 -32.40
CA ARG A 518 -56.93 1.59 -33.58
C ARG A 518 -56.51 3.06 -33.25
N ARG A 519 -56.20 4.04 -34.11
CA ARG A 519 -55.54 4.27 -35.43
C ARG A 519 -55.66 5.81 -35.68
N MET A 520 -54.64 6.47 -36.27
CA MET A 520 -54.65 7.77 -37.03
C MET A 520 -54.95 9.09 -36.26
N GLU A 521 -54.52 10.32 -36.66
CA GLU A 521 -53.51 10.92 -37.56
C GLU A 521 -53.62 12.48 -37.48
N LEU A 522 -52.53 13.23 -37.77
CA LEU A 522 -52.38 14.60 -38.41
C LEU A 522 -53.01 15.86 -37.69
N ARG A 523 -52.53 17.12 -37.72
CA ARG A 523 -51.58 17.91 -38.56
C ARG A 523 -51.27 19.33 -37.96
N ARG A 524 -50.03 19.85 -38.20
CA ARG A 524 -49.50 21.25 -38.44
C ARG A 524 -49.97 22.48 -37.63
N VAL A 525 -49.11 23.47 -37.31
CA VAL A 525 -48.70 24.64 -38.16
C VAL A 525 -47.47 25.42 -37.57
N ARG A 526 -46.71 26.11 -38.45
CA ARG A 526 -45.51 26.99 -38.24
C ARG A 526 -45.89 28.46 -37.94
N VAL A 527 -44.93 29.30 -37.49
CA VAL A 527 -44.38 30.52 -38.17
C VAL A 527 -43.26 31.18 -37.32
N ASP A 528 -42.31 31.82 -38.01
CA ASP A 528 -41.13 32.65 -37.59
C ASP A 528 -41.10 33.87 -38.59
N PRO A 529 -40.24 34.93 -38.56
CA PRO A 529 -39.33 35.52 -37.54
C PRO A 529 -39.22 37.10 -37.54
N ALA A 530 -38.35 37.66 -36.66
CA ALA A 530 -37.37 38.78 -36.86
C ALA A 530 -37.53 40.23 -36.24
N VAL A 531 -36.41 40.73 -35.64
CA VAL A 531 -35.67 42.05 -35.82
C VAL A 531 -35.21 42.88 -34.56
N LYS A 532 -33.86 42.98 -34.41
CA LYS A 532 -32.83 44.03 -33.98
C LYS A 532 -32.96 45.12 -32.86
N ARG A 533 -31.89 45.15 -32.02
CA ARG A 533 -30.96 46.21 -31.48
C ARG A 533 -31.40 47.53 -30.78
N ARG A 534 -30.79 47.82 -29.59
CA ARG A 534 -29.98 49.04 -29.25
C ARG A 534 -29.24 48.93 -27.88
N ARG A 535 -28.22 49.78 -27.68
CA ARG A 535 -27.24 49.90 -26.56
C ARG A 535 -27.32 51.32 -25.95
N LEU A 536 -27.13 51.51 -24.63
CA LEU A 536 -26.62 52.75 -23.99
C LEU A 536 -26.31 52.56 -22.49
N GLU A 537 -25.34 53.33 -21.99
CA GLU A 537 -24.69 53.32 -20.67
C GLU A 537 -25.32 54.31 -19.65
N LEU A 538 -24.92 54.14 -18.38
CA LEU A 538 -24.41 55.15 -17.41
C LEU A 538 -25.23 55.54 -16.14
N CYS A 539 -24.49 55.48 -15.02
CA CYS A 539 -24.52 56.24 -13.74
C CYS A 539 -25.41 55.86 -12.51
N SER A 540 -24.72 55.84 -11.34
CA SER A 540 -25.17 55.70 -9.94
C SER A 540 -26.09 56.84 -9.43
N PRO A 541 -26.69 56.71 -8.22
CA PRO A 541 -26.12 57.41 -7.04
C PRO A 541 -26.38 56.81 -5.63
N ARG A 542 -25.40 57.03 -4.73
CA ARG A 542 -25.40 57.62 -3.35
C ARG A 542 -26.43 57.26 -2.25
N GLY A 543 -25.91 57.21 -1.01
CA GLY A 543 -26.52 57.68 0.27
C GLY A 543 -26.61 56.60 1.37
N CYS A 544 -25.70 56.53 2.38
CA CYS A 544 -25.68 57.26 3.68
C CYS A 544 -26.84 56.83 4.62
N ASP A 545 -26.69 56.32 5.85
CA ASP A 545 -26.05 56.95 7.04
C ASP A 545 -26.02 56.04 8.31
N ASN A 546 -25.02 56.32 9.18
CA ASN A 546 -24.96 56.31 10.67
C ASN A 546 -24.88 55.02 11.54
N ALA A 547 -23.66 54.73 12.06
CA ALA A 547 -23.13 54.95 13.44
C ALA A 547 -24.04 54.67 14.68
N PRO A 548 -23.52 54.23 15.87
CA PRO A 548 -22.32 54.80 16.53
C PRO A 548 -21.32 53.85 17.24
N ASP A 549 -20.21 54.52 17.61
CA ASP A 549 -18.96 54.15 18.29
C ASP A 549 -19.05 53.59 19.72
N SER A 550 -17.96 52.93 20.17
CA SER A 550 -17.06 53.34 21.29
C SER A 550 -16.06 52.21 21.61
N SER A 551 -14.77 52.37 21.30
CA SER A 551 -13.63 52.88 22.14
C SER A 551 -12.95 51.76 22.98
N GLY A 552 -11.63 51.68 23.19
CA GLY A 552 -10.44 52.47 22.82
C GLY A 552 -9.17 51.68 23.24
N ALA A 553 -8.05 51.83 22.52
CA ALA A 553 -6.78 52.47 22.99
C ALA A 553 -5.81 51.44 23.67
N ASP A 554 -4.49 51.34 23.45
CA ASP A 554 -3.40 52.27 23.05
C ASP A 554 -2.26 51.48 22.32
N THR A 555 -1.62 51.95 21.23
CA THR A 555 -0.41 52.84 21.08
C THR A 555 0.90 52.17 21.60
N GLU A 556 2.02 52.04 20.86
CA GLU A 556 2.89 53.07 20.25
C GLU A 556 3.81 52.56 19.11
N GLU A 557 4.02 53.46 18.14
CA GLU A 557 5.26 53.88 17.41
C GLU A 557 6.35 52.86 17.01
N GLY A 558 7.00 52.93 15.84
CA GLY A 558 7.08 53.95 14.80
C GLY A 558 8.51 53.98 14.23
N ALA A 559 8.67 53.90 12.89
CA ALA A 559 9.65 54.63 12.07
C ALA A 559 9.82 53.95 10.70
N ALA A 560 9.19 54.56 9.69
CA ALA A 560 9.54 54.41 8.29
C ALA A 560 10.58 55.48 7.92
N SER A 561 11.43 55.20 6.93
CA SER A 561 12.10 56.25 6.14
C SER A 561 11.95 55.92 4.66
N GLN A 562 11.34 56.88 3.96
CA GLN A 562 11.20 56.96 2.52
C GLN A 562 12.56 57.26 1.86
N VAL A 563 12.70 57.03 0.54
CA VAL A 563 13.05 58.07 -0.45
C VAL A 563 13.01 57.49 -1.89
N ALA A 564 12.14 58.14 -2.68
CA ALA A 564 12.22 58.55 -4.09
C ALA A 564 12.79 57.65 -5.20
N SER A 565 11.93 57.50 -6.21
CA SER A 565 12.21 57.26 -7.62
C SER A 565 12.94 58.43 -8.31
N SER A 566 13.94 58.14 -9.14
CA SER A 566 14.37 58.98 -10.26
C SER A 566 14.89 58.12 -11.42
N SER A 567 14.84 58.69 -12.63
CA SER A 567 14.63 58.05 -13.94
C SER A 567 15.89 57.63 -14.72
N GLU A 568 15.66 56.65 -15.61
CA GLU A 568 16.22 56.43 -16.96
C GLU A 568 17.75 56.35 -17.20
N ASN A 569 18.21 55.18 -17.64
CA ASN A 569 18.69 55.03 -19.03
C ASN A 569 18.83 53.56 -19.45
N GLY A 570 18.38 53.26 -20.66
CA GLY A 570 18.20 51.92 -21.19
C GLY A 570 19.47 51.19 -21.63
N ARG A 571 19.33 49.87 -21.75
CA ARG A 571 20.00 49.01 -22.74
C ARG A 571 19.14 47.76 -22.94
N GLN A 572 18.61 47.64 -24.15
CA GLN A 572 17.77 46.55 -24.63
C GLN A 572 18.68 45.47 -25.23
N LEU A 573 18.56 44.21 -24.77
CA LEU A 573 19.21 43.05 -25.39
C LEU A 573 18.17 42.23 -26.17
N PRO A 574 18.49 41.75 -27.39
CA PRO A 574 17.54 41.20 -28.35
C PRO A 574 17.23 39.70 -28.15
N PRO A 575 16.16 39.18 -28.81
CA PRO A 575 15.75 37.78 -28.69
C PRO A 575 16.72 36.85 -29.43
N ILE A 576 17.11 35.75 -28.78
CA ILE A 576 17.96 34.72 -29.38
C ILE A 576 17.11 33.82 -30.27
N ILE A 577 17.43 33.88 -31.57
CA ILE A 577 16.95 33.04 -32.66
C ILE A 577 17.69 31.69 -32.57
N LEU A 578 16.93 30.58 -32.59
CA LEU A 578 17.44 29.23 -32.76
C LEU A 578 18.00 29.07 -34.18
N THR A 579 19.30 28.83 -34.31
CA THR A 579 19.95 28.36 -35.54
C THR A 579 20.14 26.84 -35.51
N PRO A 580 19.99 26.13 -36.63
CA PRO A 580 20.16 24.69 -36.71
C PRO A 580 21.66 24.34 -36.82
N ILE A 581 22.12 23.37 -36.04
CA ILE A 581 23.48 22.85 -36.13
C ILE A 581 23.54 21.77 -37.21
N LEU A 582 24.57 21.91 -38.05
CA LEU A 582 24.91 21.12 -39.23
C LEU A 582 25.07 19.62 -38.96
N THR A 583 24.56 18.82 -39.88
CA THR A 583 24.95 17.43 -40.15
C THR A 583 26.36 17.37 -40.74
N PRO A 584 27.22 16.40 -40.35
CA PRO A 584 28.31 15.95 -41.20
C PRO A 584 27.88 14.74 -42.03
N LEU A 585 28.10 14.83 -43.34
CA LEU A 585 28.03 13.75 -44.31
C LEU A 585 29.43 13.12 -44.47
N LEU A 586 29.57 11.79 -44.30
CA LEU A 586 29.99 10.83 -45.35
C LEU A 586 30.57 9.49 -44.82
N LEU A 587 29.94 8.43 -45.33
CA LEU A 587 30.51 7.17 -45.86
C LEU A 587 31.50 6.33 -45.02
N GLY A 588 31.00 5.18 -44.54
CA GLY A 588 31.76 4.00 -44.15
C GLY A 588 30.93 2.74 -44.31
N SER A 589 31.51 1.71 -44.90
CA SER A 589 30.89 0.49 -45.42
C SER A 589 30.29 -0.46 -44.36
N GLY A 590 29.00 -0.78 -44.48
CA GLY A 590 28.47 -2.15 -44.42
C GLY A 590 28.67 -2.98 -43.15
N THR A 591 27.99 -2.62 -42.06
CA THR A 591 27.42 -3.59 -41.09
C THR A 591 26.00 -3.14 -40.80
N LYS A 592 25.00 -4.02 -40.87
CA LYS A 592 23.66 -3.68 -40.35
C LYS A 592 23.84 -3.42 -38.86
N ASP A 593 23.69 -2.18 -38.42
CA ASP A 593 23.88 -1.79 -37.03
C ASP A 593 22.97 -2.65 -36.14
N PHE A 594 23.58 -3.45 -35.25
CA PHE A 594 22.87 -4.21 -34.23
C PHE A 594 22.21 -3.21 -33.29
N LEU A 595 20.90 -3.02 -33.44
CA LEU A 595 20.12 -2.16 -32.55
C LEU A 595 19.30 -3.07 -31.62
N PRO A 596 19.54 -3.05 -30.30
CA PRO A 596 18.86 -3.96 -29.39
C PRO A 596 17.40 -3.56 -29.28
N LYS A 597 16.53 -4.56 -29.36
CA LYS A 597 15.11 -4.42 -29.07
C LYS A 597 14.91 -4.57 -27.57
N PHE A 598 14.23 -3.62 -26.94
CA PHE A 598 14.01 -3.63 -25.51
C PHE A 598 12.65 -3.05 -25.14
N GLY A 599 12.23 -3.32 -23.91
CA GLY A 599 11.03 -2.76 -23.31
C GLY A 599 11.22 -2.53 -21.82
N ILE A 600 10.51 -1.54 -21.29
CA ILE A 600 10.67 -1.09 -19.90
C ILE A 600 9.30 -0.99 -19.26
N ALA A 601 9.20 -1.38 -17.99
CA ALA A 601 8.09 -1.04 -17.14
C ALA A 601 8.62 -0.71 -15.76
N SER A 602 8.37 0.50 -15.29
CA SER A 602 8.82 0.99 -14.00
C SER A 602 7.65 1.69 -13.32
N VAL A 603 7.25 1.20 -12.14
CA VAL A 603 6.07 1.67 -11.42
C VAL A 603 6.35 1.77 -9.93
N CYS A 604 5.77 2.78 -9.29
CA CYS A 604 5.84 2.96 -7.82
C CYS A 604 5.22 1.77 -7.05
N GLY A 605 4.32 1.02 -7.69
CA GLY A 605 3.70 -0.14 -7.08
C GLY A 605 2.77 0.26 -5.94
N ARG A 606 3.02 -0.27 -4.74
CA ARG A 606 2.24 0.06 -3.53
C ARG A 606 2.96 1.01 -2.57
N ARG A 607 4.20 1.40 -2.87
CA ARG A 607 4.94 2.41 -2.12
C ARG A 607 4.29 3.79 -2.29
N ARG A 608 4.65 4.71 -1.40
CA ARG A 608 4.23 6.12 -1.49
C ARG A 608 5.08 6.88 -2.51
N ASP A 609 6.37 6.57 -2.54
CA ASP A 609 7.38 7.27 -3.32
C ASP A 609 8.04 6.31 -4.30
N MET A 610 8.48 6.86 -5.44
CA MET A 610 9.21 6.14 -6.47
C MET A 610 10.70 6.44 -6.30
N GLU A 611 11.42 5.48 -5.74
CA GLU A 611 12.86 5.54 -5.47
C GLU A 611 13.67 4.79 -6.54
N ASP A 612 13.02 3.83 -7.21
CA ASP A 612 13.50 3.14 -8.41
C ASP A 612 13.72 4.08 -9.62
N THR A 613 14.73 3.78 -10.43
CA THR A 613 14.91 4.38 -11.75
C THR A 613 15.65 3.49 -12.74
N VAL A 614 15.54 3.81 -14.03
CA VAL A 614 16.07 3.02 -15.14
C VAL A 614 16.75 3.92 -16.17
N THR A 615 17.88 3.47 -16.71
CA THR A 615 18.59 4.12 -17.82
C THR A 615 18.82 3.15 -18.97
N ILE A 616 18.56 3.60 -20.19
CA ILE A 616 18.91 2.87 -21.41
C ILE A 616 19.62 3.83 -22.36
N GLN A 617 20.82 3.47 -22.80
CA GLN A 617 21.60 4.21 -23.79
C GLN A 617 21.94 3.26 -24.95
N PRO A 618 21.10 3.20 -26.00
CA PRO A 618 21.43 2.48 -27.22
C PRO A 618 22.59 3.19 -27.94
N SER A 619 23.53 2.45 -28.53
CA SER A 619 24.68 3.00 -29.25
C SER A 619 25.50 3.96 -28.37
N PHE A 620 25.58 3.60 -27.08
CA PHE A 620 26.34 4.29 -26.04
C PHE A 620 27.80 4.53 -26.46
N ASP A 621 28.38 3.55 -27.15
CA ASP A 621 29.51 3.72 -28.05
C ASP A 621 29.14 3.12 -29.41
N ALA A 622 28.76 3.99 -30.34
CA ALA A 622 28.36 3.62 -31.70
C ALA A 622 29.51 3.00 -32.51
N ALA A 623 30.77 3.36 -32.21
CA ALA A 623 31.94 2.80 -32.90
C ALA A 623 32.23 1.36 -32.45
N ALA A 624 31.90 1.01 -31.21
CA ALA A 624 32.08 -0.31 -30.63
C ALA A 624 30.80 -1.17 -30.57
N GLY A 625 29.64 -0.64 -30.98
CA GLY A 625 28.36 -1.35 -30.91
C GLY A 625 27.92 -1.71 -29.48
N LEU A 626 28.23 -0.84 -28.51
CA LEU A 626 27.93 -1.04 -27.09
C LEU A 626 26.56 -0.43 -26.76
N HIS A 627 25.72 -1.19 -26.05
CA HIS A 627 24.42 -0.73 -25.55
C HIS A 627 24.36 -0.87 -24.03
N TYR A 628 24.01 0.21 -23.35
CA TYR A 628 23.98 0.26 -21.89
C TYR A 628 22.54 0.17 -21.37
N PHE A 629 22.33 -0.69 -20.37
CA PHE A 629 21.08 -0.85 -19.65
C PHE A 629 21.36 -0.85 -18.15
N GLY A 630 20.63 -0.05 -17.37
CA GLY A 630 20.80 0.04 -15.92
C GLY A 630 19.45 0.09 -15.19
N VAL A 631 19.35 -0.65 -14.10
CA VAL A 631 18.25 -0.54 -13.11
C VAL A 631 18.86 -0.20 -11.77
N TYR A 632 18.30 0.82 -11.12
CA TYR A 632 18.79 1.38 -9.88
C TYR A 632 17.64 1.44 -8.87
N ASP A 633 17.75 0.66 -7.80
CA ASP A 633 16.76 0.58 -6.73
C ASP A 633 17.23 1.46 -5.57
N GLY A 634 16.58 2.61 -5.39
CA GLY A 634 16.95 3.62 -4.41
C GLY A 634 16.36 3.32 -3.04
N HIS A 635 17.09 3.66 -1.98
CA HIS A 635 16.60 3.57 -0.61
C HIS A 635 17.01 4.79 0.21
N GLY A 636 16.19 5.13 1.19
CA GLY A 636 16.29 6.38 1.96
C GLY A 636 15.70 7.58 1.22
N CYS A 637 15.94 7.68 -0.10
CA CYS A 637 15.17 8.46 -1.08
C CYS A 637 15.62 8.12 -2.52
N SER A 638 15.07 8.80 -3.53
CA SER A 638 15.39 8.59 -4.95
C SER A 638 16.69 9.26 -5.44
N HIS A 639 17.38 10.05 -4.62
CA HIS A 639 18.47 10.92 -5.10
C HIS A 639 19.66 10.15 -5.68
N VAL A 640 20.18 9.15 -4.96
CA VAL A 640 21.34 8.38 -5.41
C VAL A 640 21.00 7.55 -6.65
N ALA A 641 19.82 6.95 -6.69
CA ALA A 641 19.33 6.23 -7.85
C ALA A 641 19.19 7.16 -9.07
N THR A 642 18.61 8.35 -8.89
CA THR A 642 18.49 9.38 -9.93
C THR A 642 19.86 9.87 -10.41
N LYS A 643 20.82 10.05 -9.50
CA LYS A 643 22.18 10.41 -9.87
C LYS A 643 22.87 9.31 -10.67
N CYS A 644 22.68 8.04 -10.30
CA CYS A 644 23.17 6.90 -11.08
C CYS A 644 22.54 6.85 -12.47
N LYS A 645 21.23 7.15 -12.57
CA LYS A 645 20.52 7.25 -13.85
C LYS A 645 21.20 8.22 -14.82
N GLU A 646 21.52 9.40 -14.31
CA GLU A 646 22.08 10.51 -15.08
C GLU A 646 23.57 10.34 -15.36
N ARG A 647 24.34 9.77 -14.42
CA ARG A 647 25.80 9.89 -14.44
C ARG A 647 26.57 8.59 -14.61
N LEU A 648 26.09 7.45 -14.11
CA LEU A 648 26.90 6.22 -14.06
C LEU A 648 27.29 5.72 -15.46
N HIS A 649 26.37 5.82 -16.43
CA HIS A 649 26.67 5.44 -17.81
C HIS A 649 27.77 6.34 -18.41
N GLU A 650 27.74 7.65 -18.19
CA GLU A 650 28.80 8.55 -18.65
C GLU A 650 30.15 8.22 -18.01
N VAL A 651 30.17 7.93 -16.70
CA VAL A 651 31.38 7.48 -16.00
C VAL A 651 31.95 6.21 -16.64
N VAL A 652 31.10 5.21 -16.89
CA VAL A 652 31.50 3.98 -17.60
C VAL A 652 32.08 4.33 -18.97
N LYS A 653 31.51 5.30 -19.69
CA LYS A 653 32.01 5.72 -21.01
C LYS A 653 33.40 6.31 -20.91
N GLU A 654 33.60 7.19 -19.95
CA GLU A 654 34.88 7.84 -19.72
C GLU A 654 35.95 6.82 -19.32
N GLU A 655 35.65 5.90 -18.39
CA GLU A 655 36.58 4.83 -17.99
C GLU A 655 36.91 3.87 -19.15
N LEU A 656 35.98 3.64 -20.08
CA LEU A 656 36.23 2.89 -21.31
C LEU A 656 37.19 3.60 -22.28
N LEU A 657 37.15 4.94 -22.33
CA LEU A 657 37.99 5.76 -23.21
C LEU A 657 39.40 6.00 -22.65
N LEU A 658 39.58 5.91 -21.34
CA LEU A 658 40.88 6.13 -20.68
C LEU A 658 41.91 5.02 -20.95
N ASP A 659 41.47 3.82 -21.37
CA ASP A 659 42.33 2.64 -21.59
C ASP A 659 42.61 2.35 -23.10
N ASP A 660 42.38 3.31 -24.00
CA ASP A 660 42.49 3.13 -25.47
C ASP A 660 43.90 2.74 -25.98
N ASP A 661 44.96 2.89 -25.18
CA ASP A 661 46.33 2.52 -25.54
C ASP A 661 46.60 0.99 -25.53
N VAL A 662 45.63 0.14 -25.14
CA VAL A 662 45.81 -1.33 -25.14
C VAL A 662 44.61 -2.06 -25.77
N ARG A 663 44.45 -1.96 -27.10
CA ARG A 663 43.43 -2.73 -27.86
C ARG A 663 43.51 -4.25 -27.66
N GLU A 664 44.65 -4.79 -27.20
CA GLU A 664 44.83 -6.22 -26.89
C GLU A 664 44.25 -6.65 -25.52
N SER A 665 43.90 -5.71 -24.61
CA SER A 665 43.41 -6.04 -23.25
C SER A 665 41.88 -6.19 -23.14
N ARG A 666 41.10 -5.68 -24.11
CA ARG A 666 39.62 -5.70 -24.11
C ARG A 666 39.01 -7.12 -24.07
N ASN A 667 39.78 -8.16 -24.36
CA ASN A 667 39.34 -9.56 -24.31
C ASN A 667 39.56 -10.25 -22.95
N SER A 668 40.24 -9.61 -21.98
CA SER A 668 40.43 -10.17 -20.65
C SER A 668 39.25 -9.87 -19.73
N THR A 669 38.75 -10.88 -19.02
CA THR A 669 37.73 -10.71 -17.96
C THR A 669 38.18 -9.68 -16.91
N ASP A 670 39.48 -9.59 -16.66
CA ASP A 670 40.05 -8.66 -15.68
C ASP A 670 39.91 -7.19 -16.11
N TRP A 671 39.84 -6.92 -17.41
CA TRP A 671 39.72 -5.54 -17.91
C TRP A 671 38.33 -4.97 -17.64
N TRP A 672 37.27 -5.67 -18.06
CA TRP A 672 35.88 -5.26 -17.78
C TRP A 672 35.63 -5.14 -16.28
N LYS A 673 36.21 -6.04 -15.49
CA LYS A 673 36.17 -5.97 -14.03
C LYS A 673 36.77 -4.67 -13.51
N CYS A 674 38.01 -4.34 -13.94
CA CYS A 674 38.67 -3.10 -13.54
C CYS A 674 37.88 -1.83 -13.96
N VAL A 675 37.38 -1.79 -15.21
CA VAL A 675 36.60 -0.65 -15.71
C VAL A 675 35.34 -0.43 -14.86
N MET A 676 34.58 -1.48 -14.59
CA MET A 676 33.35 -1.39 -13.80
C MET A 676 33.63 -1.07 -12.32
N GLU A 677 34.66 -1.65 -11.71
CA GLU A 677 35.06 -1.33 -10.34
C GLU A 677 35.49 0.14 -10.20
N ARG A 678 36.29 0.66 -11.14
CA ARG A 678 36.66 2.09 -11.19
C ARG A 678 35.44 2.96 -11.38
N SER A 679 34.54 2.58 -12.29
CA SER A 679 33.32 3.33 -12.59
C SER A 679 32.40 3.44 -11.38
N PHE A 680 32.12 2.33 -10.69
CA PHE A 680 31.25 2.33 -9.51
C PHE A 680 31.91 3.05 -8.33
N THR A 681 33.21 2.89 -8.13
CA THR A 681 33.97 3.63 -7.11
C THR A 681 33.95 5.13 -7.37
N ARG A 682 34.10 5.55 -8.63
CA ARG A 682 34.05 6.95 -9.02
C ARG A 682 32.65 7.53 -8.86
N MET A 683 31.61 6.78 -9.25
CA MET A 683 30.22 7.17 -9.04
C MET A 683 29.91 7.35 -7.55
N ASP A 684 30.33 6.42 -6.70
CA ASP A 684 30.16 6.50 -5.23
C ASP A 684 30.87 7.74 -4.65
N LYS A 685 32.09 8.03 -5.09
CA LYS A 685 32.81 9.26 -4.70
C LYS A 685 32.11 10.53 -5.17
N GLU A 686 31.59 10.56 -6.39
CA GLU A 686 30.83 11.71 -6.93
C GLU A 686 29.53 11.92 -6.13
N VAL A 687 28.85 10.84 -5.70
CA VAL A 687 27.67 10.92 -4.81
C VAL A 687 28.05 11.43 -3.41
N VAL A 688 29.11 10.90 -2.80
CA VAL A 688 29.57 11.35 -1.48
C VAL A 688 30.00 12.81 -1.50
N ALA A 689 30.73 13.23 -2.54
CA ALA A 689 31.14 14.63 -2.72
C ALA A 689 29.94 15.55 -3.00
N TRP A 690 28.94 15.07 -3.72
CA TRP A 690 27.70 15.81 -3.95
C TRP A 690 26.94 16.06 -2.65
N ASN A 691 26.82 15.05 -1.78
CA ASN A 691 26.19 15.19 -0.46
C ASN A 691 26.95 16.18 0.46
N GLN A 692 28.23 16.45 0.22
CA GLN A 692 29.08 17.33 1.04
C GLN A 692 29.14 18.79 0.55
N ASN A 693 28.78 19.09 -0.71
CA ASN A 693 29.05 20.39 -1.35
C ASN A 693 27.78 21.16 -1.77
N VAL A 694 26.63 20.94 -1.12
CA VAL A 694 25.40 21.62 -1.55
C VAL A 694 25.23 22.97 -0.85
N ASP A 695 25.39 24.05 -1.60
CA ASP A 695 24.90 25.38 -1.23
C ASP A 695 23.37 25.36 -1.08
N ASP A 696 22.85 26.11 -0.10
CA ASP A 696 21.44 26.26 0.33
C ASP A 696 20.41 26.62 -0.78
N ASN A 697 20.81 26.73 -2.06
CA ASN A 697 20.00 27.24 -3.17
C ASN A 697 19.62 26.20 -4.25
N ILE A 698 19.96 24.92 -4.12
CA ILE A 698 19.51 23.88 -5.07
C ILE A 698 18.38 23.04 -4.46
N SER A 699 17.15 23.40 -4.85
CA SER A 699 15.91 22.65 -4.58
C SER A 699 15.91 21.33 -5.37
N VAL A 700 16.36 20.25 -4.75
CA VAL A 700 16.10 18.89 -5.26
C VAL A 700 14.68 18.52 -4.83
N THR A 701 13.82 18.27 -5.81
CA THR A 701 12.39 18.01 -5.60
C THR A 701 12.15 16.53 -5.31
N CYS A 702 12.58 16.04 -4.14
CA CYS A 702 12.10 14.78 -3.58
C CYS A 702 11.07 15.03 -2.47
N ARG A 703 10.08 14.12 -2.35
CA ARG A 703 9.03 14.18 -1.32
C ARG A 703 9.44 13.57 0.03
N CYS A 704 10.67 13.05 0.16
CA CYS A 704 11.16 12.51 1.42
C CYS A 704 11.30 13.61 2.49
N GLU A 705 11.05 13.26 3.76
CA GLU A 705 11.10 14.17 4.93
C GLU A 705 12.41 14.94 5.07
N LEU A 706 13.48 14.44 4.45
CA LEU A 706 14.81 15.02 4.57
C LEU A 706 14.94 16.37 3.85
N GLN A 707 14.23 16.64 2.73
CA GLN A 707 14.26 17.87 1.91
C GLN A 707 15.61 18.63 1.75
N THR A 708 16.72 18.01 2.15
CA THR A 708 18.08 18.47 2.06
C THR A 708 18.90 17.34 1.42
N PRO A 709 19.92 17.69 0.62
CA PRO A 709 20.88 16.73 0.07
C PRO A 709 21.85 16.19 1.13
N GLU A 710 21.77 16.65 2.38
CA GLU A 710 22.54 16.16 3.52
C GLU A 710 21.93 14.86 4.05
N CYS A 711 22.17 13.75 3.35
CA CYS A 711 21.82 12.46 3.92
C CYS A 711 22.86 11.40 3.55
N ASP A 712 23.81 11.18 4.47
CA ASP A 712 24.74 10.06 4.44
C ASP A 712 24.03 8.68 4.45
N ALA A 713 22.73 8.64 4.76
CA ALA A 713 21.90 7.45 4.84
C ALA A 713 21.04 7.14 3.59
N VAL A 714 21.30 7.83 2.47
CA VAL A 714 20.68 7.52 1.17
C VAL A 714 21.64 6.68 0.34
N GLY A 715 21.10 5.68 -0.35
CA GLY A 715 21.85 4.84 -1.26
C GLY A 715 21.01 4.31 -2.41
N SER A 716 21.64 3.53 -3.28
CA SER A 716 20.98 2.82 -4.36
C SER A 716 21.73 1.55 -4.69
N THR A 717 21.00 0.50 -5.01
CA THR A 717 21.55 -0.61 -5.77
C THR A 717 21.85 -0.17 -7.20
N ALA A 718 22.70 -0.92 -7.90
CA ALA A 718 22.93 -0.75 -9.32
C ALA A 718 23.20 -2.09 -9.99
N VAL A 719 22.29 -2.50 -10.89
CA VAL A 719 22.55 -3.59 -11.83
C VAL A 719 22.64 -3.02 -13.25
N VAL A 720 23.79 -3.21 -13.87
CA VAL A 720 24.13 -2.66 -15.19
C VAL A 720 24.47 -3.79 -16.13
N ALA A 721 23.94 -3.73 -17.36
CA ALA A 721 24.31 -4.62 -18.46
C ALA A 721 24.82 -3.80 -19.65
N VAL A 722 26.02 -4.12 -20.11
CA VAL A 722 26.56 -3.67 -21.40
C VAL A 722 26.44 -4.82 -22.39
N VAL A 723 25.61 -4.63 -23.41
CA VAL A 723 25.31 -5.63 -24.43
C VAL A 723 25.98 -5.25 -25.73
N THR A 724 26.70 -6.20 -26.33
CA THR A 724 27.28 -6.10 -27.68
C THR A 724 26.68 -7.18 -28.59
N PRO A 725 27.03 -7.21 -29.89
CA PRO A 725 26.70 -8.34 -30.75
C PRO A 725 27.21 -9.70 -30.25
N HIS A 726 28.32 -9.73 -29.50
CA HIS A 726 29.04 -10.97 -29.16
C HIS A 726 29.00 -11.33 -27.67
N GLU A 727 28.76 -10.38 -26.78
CA GLU A 727 28.86 -10.58 -25.33
C GLU A 727 27.88 -9.72 -24.53
N ILE A 728 27.65 -10.15 -23.29
CA ILE A 728 26.88 -9.46 -22.27
C ILE A 728 27.78 -9.33 -21.06
N VAL A 729 28.06 -8.10 -20.65
CA VAL A 729 28.80 -7.78 -19.42
C VAL A 729 27.82 -7.25 -18.39
N VAL A 730 27.71 -7.89 -17.24
CA VAL A 730 26.84 -7.46 -16.14
C VAL A 730 27.70 -7.04 -14.95
N ALA A 731 27.48 -5.83 -14.43
CA ALA A 731 28.03 -5.37 -13.16
C ALA A 731 26.87 -5.19 -12.16
N ASN A 732 26.92 -5.90 -11.03
CA ASN A 732 25.91 -5.81 -9.99
C ASN A 732 26.49 -5.27 -8.68
N CYS A 733 25.81 -4.32 -8.07
CA CYS A 733 26.08 -3.81 -6.72
C CYS A 733 24.75 -3.64 -5.97
N GLY A 734 24.27 -4.72 -5.35
CA GLY A 734 23.06 -4.73 -4.53
C GLY A 734 22.28 -6.03 -4.71
N ASP A 735 20.97 -5.98 -4.47
CA ASP A 735 20.02 -7.10 -4.61
C ASP A 735 19.02 -6.93 -5.75
N SER A 736 19.16 -5.89 -6.57
CA SER A 736 18.71 -5.94 -7.97
C SER A 736 19.40 -7.08 -8.73
N ARG A 737 18.77 -7.59 -9.80
CA ARG A 737 19.28 -8.78 -10.50
C ARG A 737 19.10 -8.73 -12.02
N ALA A 738 20.10 -9.25 -12.71
CA ALA A 738 20.10 -9.57 -14.14
C ALA A 738 20.01 -11.09 -14.37
N VAL A 739 19.09 -11.50 -15.25
CA VAL A 739 18.82 -12.92 -15.58
C VAL A 739 18.72 -13.10 -17.10
N LEU A 740 19.56 -13.98 -17.65
CA LEU A 740 19.55 -14.40 -19.04
C LEU A 740 18.61 -15.58 -19.25
N CYS A 741 17.75 -15.52 -20.27
CA CYS A 741 16.98 -16.65 -20.77
C CYS A 741 17.72 -17.28 -21.96
N ARG A 742 18.32 -18.46 -21.75
CA ARG A 742 18.99 -19.24 -22.79
C ARG A 742 18.29 -20.57 -22.95
N ASN A 743 17.78 -20.86 -24.15
CA ASN A 743 17.10 -22.12 -24.46
C ASN A 743 15.95 -22.43 -23.46
N GLY A 744 15.16 -21.42 -23.11
CA GLY A 744 14.08 -21.53 -22.13
C GLY A 744 14.51 -21.73 -20.67
N LYS A 745 15.81 -21.70 -20.35
CA LYS A 745 16.33 -21.78 -18.97
C LYS A 745 16.77 -20.41 -18.48
N ALA A 746 16.46 -20.13 -17.23
CA ALA A 746 16.91 -18.92 -16.55
C ALA A 746 18.34 -19.12 -16.02
N ILE A 747 19.25 -18.22 -16.40
CA ILE A 747 20.65 -18.19 -15.99
C ILE A 747 20.88 -16.83 -15.31
N PRO A 748 20.97 -16.76 -13.97
CA PRO A 748 21.29 -15.52 -13.30
C PRO A 748 22.71 -15.07 -13.68
N LEU A 749 22.86 -13.84 -14.16
CA LEU A 749 24.15 -13.23 -14.50
C LEU A 749 24.71 -12.36 -13.36
N SER A 750 24.00 -12.32 -12.24
CA SER A 750 24.38 -11.60 -11.03
C SER A 750 23.89 -12.39 -9.82
N THR A 751 24.59 -12.23 -8.70
CA THR A 751 24.22 -12.81 -7.41
C THR A 751 23.94 -11.66 -6.45
N ASP A 752 22.79 -11.70 -5.78
CA ASP A 752 22.41 -10.66 -4.82
C ASP A 752 23.46 -10.52 -3.71
N HIS A 753 23.79 -9.27 -3.39
CA HIS A 753 24.65 -8.92 -2.26
C HIS A 753 23.82 -8.88 -0.97
N LYS A 754 23.43 -10.05 -0.46
CA LYS A 754 22.71 -10.19 0.82
C LYS A 754 23.69 -10.36 1.99
N PRO A 755 23.45 -9.74 3.17
CA PRO A 755 24.38 -9.78 4.30
C PRO A 755 24.63 -11.19 4.89
N ASP A 756 23.74 -12.15 4.66
CA ASP A 756 23.90 -13.54 5.09
C ASP A 756 24.63 -14.43 4.08
N ARG A 757 25.03 -13.88 2.92
CA ARG A 757 25.92 -14.58 1.98
C ARG A 757 27.28 -14.83 2.67
N PRO A 758 27.82 -16.06 2.68
CA PRO A 758 28.96 -16.40 3.56
C PRO A 758 30.21 -15.52 3.41
N ASP A 759 30.51 -15.11 2.19
CA ASP A 759 31.61 -14.20 1.86
C ASP A 759 31.33 -12.76 2.32
N GLU A 760 30.12 -12.25 2.09
CA GLU A 760 29.71 -10.91 2.54
C GLU A 760 29.63 -10.81 4.06
N LEU A 761 29.08 -11.84 4.72
CA LEU A 761 29.06 -11.95 6.18
C LEU A 761 30.48 -11.90 6.75
N SER A 762 31.40 -12.65 6.15
CA SER A 762 32.81 -12.68 6.56
C SER A 762 33.48 -11.32 6.34
N ARG A 763 33.21 -10.66 5.21
CA ARG A 763 33.73 -9.31 4.90
C ARG A 763 33.23 -8.27 5.90
N ILE A 764 31.93 -8.26 6.20
CA ILE A 764 31.31 -7.34 7.17
C ILE A 764 31.89 -7.55 8.56
N GLN A 765 32.01 -8.81 9.02
CA GLN A 765 32.55 -9.13 10.33
C GLN A 765 34.04 -8.81 10.45
N ALA A 766 34.83 -9.07 9.40
CA ALA A 766 36.25 -8.73 9.34
C ALA A 766 36.48 -7.21 9.41
N ALA A 767 35.55 -6.41 8.88
CA ALA A 767 35.56 -4.95 8.99
C ALA A 767 35.08 -4.43 10.37
N GLY A 768 34.71 -5.31 11.31
CA GLY A 768 34.19 -4.95 12.63
C GLY A 768 32.66 -4.74 12.69
N GLY A 769 31.96 -5.02 11.60
CA GLY A 769 30.50 -4.90 11.49
C GLY A 769 29.77 -6.12 12.04
N ARG A 770 28.45 -6.02 12.08
CA ARG A 770 27.55 -7.11 12.49
C ARG A 770 26.44 -7.29 11.48
N VAL A 771 26.02 -8.53 11.27
CA VAL A 771 24.79 -8.86 10.56
C VAL A 771 23.76 -9.28 11.58
N ILE A 772 22.63 -8.57 11.60
CA ILE A 772 21.56 -8.74 12.58
C ILE A 772 20.31 -9.21 11.83
N TYR A 773 19.65 -10.24 12.35
CA TYR A 773 18.40 -10.73 11.79
C TYR A 773 17.22 -9.89 12.33
N TRP A 774 16.76 -8.95 11.52
CA TRP A 774 15.61 -8.07 11.79
C TRP A 774 14.78 -7.96 10.52
N GLU A 775 13.72 -8.76 10.40
CA GLU A 775 12.98 -8.95 9.14
C GLU A 775 13.87 -9.38 7.96
N GLY A 776 14.83 -10.27 8.21
CA GLY A 776 15.87 -10.68 7.27
C GLY A 776 17.27 -10.30 7.77
N ALA A 777 18.31 -10.74 7.07
CA ALA A 777 19.68 -10.41 7.43
C ALA A 777 20.01 -8.96 7.01
N ARG A 778 20.41 -8.13 7.98
CA ARG A 778 20.70 -6.71 7.76
C ARG A 778 22.07 -6.30 8.29
N VAL A 779 22.79 -5.46 7.54
CA VAL A 779 24.04 -4.83 7.99
C VAL A 779 23.72 -3.88 9.13
N LEU A 780 24.31 -4.14 10.31
CA LEU A 780 24.04 -3.43 11.57
C LEU A 780 22.56 -3.35 11.96
N GLY A 781 21.72 -4.25 11.45
CA GLY A 781 20.27 -4.23 11.67
C GLY A 781 19.51 -3.21 10.81
N VAL A 782 20.18 -2.51 9.90
CA VAL A 782 19.60 -1.41 9.11
C VAL A 782 19.35 -1.84 7.66
N LEU A 783 20.40 -2.09 6.88
CA LEU A 783 20.29 -2.29 5.43
C LEU A 783 20.25 -3.77 5.05
N ALA A 784 19.29 -4.16 4.20
CA ALA A 784 19.05 -5.56 3.79
C ALA A 784 19.99 -6.06 2.66
N MET A 785 20.84 -5.18 2.12
CA MET A 785 21.91 -5.49 1.19
C MET A 785 23.27 -5.15 1.79
N SER A 786 24.31 -5.85 1.37
CA SER A 786 25.69 -5.69 1.85
C SER A 786 26.55 -4.80 0.96
N ARG A 787 26.06 -4.44 -0.23
CA ARG A 787 26.74 -3.54 -1.17
C ARG A 787 25.73 -2.59 -1.84
N ALA A 788 26.11 -1.33 -2.00
CA ALA A 788 25.32 -0.26 -2.61
C ALA A 788 26.22 0.94 -2.96
N ILE A 789 25.75 1.79 -3.88
CA ILE A 789 26.31 3.13 -4.12
C ILE A 789 25.67 4.09 -3.10
N GLY A 790 26.46 4.96 -2.46
CA GLY A 790 25.99 5.80 -1.36
C GLY A 790 26.18 5.13 0.00
N ASP A 791 25.20 5.28 0.90
CA ASP A 791 25.21 4.71 2.27
C ASP A 791 26.48 5.00 3.06
N ASN A 792 26.98 6.23 2.97
CA ASN A 792 28.26 6.62 3.53
C ASN A 792 28.36 6.34 5.04
N TYR A 793 27.24 6.47 5.77
CA TYR A 793 27.17 6.15 7.21
C TYR A 793 27.42 4.67 7.56
N LEU A 794 27.25 3.75 6.61
CA LEU A 794 27.49 2.31 6.79
C LEU A 794 28.81 1.84 6.18
N LYS A 795 29.61 2.73 5.60
CA LYS A 795 30.97 2.38 5.17
C LYS A 795 31.86 2.15 6.42
N PRO A 796 32.75 1.14 6.43
CA PRO A 796 33.13 0.26 5.31
C PRO A 796 32.32 -1.05 5.20
N TYR A 797 31.24 -1.22 5.98
CA TYR A 797 30.46 -2.46 6.00
C TYR A 797 29.67 -2.65 4.70
N VAL A 798 29.05 -1.58 4.21
CA VAL A 798 28.42 -1.53 2.88
C VAL A 798 29.47 -1.05 1.87
N SER A 799 29.78 -1.88 0.87
CA SER A 799 30.77 -1.56 -0.18
C SER A 799 30.08 -1.12 -1.47
N CYS A 800 30.70 -0.24 -2.25
CA CYS A 800 30.23 0.11 -3.61
C CYS A 800 30.84 -0.80 -4.70
N GLU A 801 31.68 -1.76 -4.34
CA GLU A 801 32.40 -2.66 -5.25
C GLU A 801 31.45 -3.64 -5.96
N PRO A 802 31.31 -3.56 -7.30
CA PRO A 802 30.42 -4.44 -8.05
C PRO A 802 31.02 -5.83 -8.28
N GLU A 803 30.18 -6.83 -8.44
CA GLU A 803 30.57 -8.11 -9.04
C GLU A 803 30.28 -8.08 -10.54
N VAL A 804 31.30 -8.43 -11.33
CA VAL A 804 31.26 -8.33 -12.80
C VAL A 804 31.28 -9.72 -13.43
N THR A 805 30.28 -10.01 -14.27
CA THR A 805 30.21 -11.23 -15.06
C THR A 805 30.27 -10.90 -16.54
N ARG A 806 30.94 -11.78 -17.30
CA ARG A 806 31.06 -11.69 -18.75
C ARG A 806 30.50 -12.96 -19.36
N THR A 807 29.54 -12.83 -20.25
CA THR A 807 28.83 -13.96 -20.86
C THR A 807 28.84 -13.82 -22.37
N GLU A 808 29.45 -14.78 -23.07
CA GLU A 808 29.37 -14.85 -24.53
C GLU A 808 27.93 -15.11 -24.99
N ARG A 809 27.51 -14.39 -26.03
CA ARG A 809 26.19 -14.57 -26.63
C ARG A 809 26.14 -15.84 -27.47
N SER A 810 24.97 -16.44 -27.49
CA SER A 810 24.65 -17.63 -28.26
C SER A 810 23.36 -17.40 -29.06
N GLU A 811 23.18 -18.12 -30.16
CA GLU A 811 21.91 -18.17 -30.88
C GLU A 811 20.75 -18.71 -30.03
N GLU A 812 21.06 -19.41 -28.94
CA GLU A 812 20.09 -19.90 -27.96
C GLU A 812 19.58 -18.80 -27.01
N ASP A 813 20.16 -17.61 -27.03
CA ASP A 813 19.75 -16.49 -26.17
C ASP A 813 18.43 -15.89 -26.64
N GLU A 814 17.44 -15.93 -25.76
CA GLU A 814 16.10 -15.44 -26.05
C GLU A 814 15.91 -14.02 -25.55
N CYS A 815 16.23 -13.75 -24.28
CA CYS A 815 16.13 -12.41 -23.72
C CYS A 815 16.98 -12.23 -22.46
N LEU A 816 17.27 -10.99 -22.12
CA LEU A 816 17.90 -10.59 -20.85
C LEU A 816 16.90 -9.73 -20.07
N ILE A 817 16.77 -10.01 -18.76
CA ILE A 817 15.88 -9.29 -17.85
C ILE A 817 16.72 -8.65 -16.75
N LEU A 818 16.64 -7.32 -16.59
CA LEU A 818 17.16 -6.60 -15.42
C LEU A 818 15.96 -6.10 -14.62
N ALA A 819 15.96 -6.26 -13.30
CA ALA A 819 14.91 -5.72 -12.46
C ALA A 819 15.36 -5.47 -11.01
N SER A 820 14.63 -4.58 -10.33
CA SER A 820 14.69 -4.37 -8.87
C SER A 820 14.10 -5.56 -8.11
N ASP A 821 14.35 -5.61 -6.80
CA ASP A 821 13.88 -6.71 -5.94
C ASP A 821 12.34 -6.77 -5.85
N GLY A 822 11.66 -5.65 -6.13
CA GLY A 822 10.21 -5.60 -6.26
C GLY A 822 9.63 -6.57 -7.31
N LEU A 823 10.42 -7.01 -8.29
CA LEU A 823 10.10 -8.19 -9.12
C LEU A 823 10.57 -9.49 -8.44
N TRP A 824 11.84 -9.58 -8.09
CA TRP A 824 12.53 -10.82 -7.74
C TRP A 824 12.10 -11.44 -6.41
N ASP A 825 11.57 -10.65 -5.48
CA ASP A 825 11.03 -11.11 -4.20
C ASP A 825 9.77 -11.97 -4.36
N VAL A 826 9.02 -11.76 -5.45
CA VAL A 826 7.73 -12.45 -5.68
C VAL A 826 7.68 -13.25 -6.99
N VAL A 827 8.63 -13.06 -7.90
CA VAL A 827 8.72 -13.77 -9.18
C VAL A 827 10.08 -14.48 -9.29
N SER A 828 10.06 -15.81 -9.43
CA SER A 828 11.28 -16.59 -9.65
C SER A 828 11.89 -16.33 -11.03
N ASN A 829 13.20 -16.52 -11.16
CA ASN A 829 13.95 -16.39 -12.41
C ASN A 829 13.29 -17.17 -13.56
N GLU A 830 12.88 -18.42 -13.33
CA GLU A 830 12.25 -19.29 -14.32
C GLU A 830 10.86 -18.77 -14.72
N THR A 831 10.09 -18.26 -13.77
CA THR A 831 8.77 -17.68 -14.05
C THR A 831 8.92 -16.43 -14.91
N ALA A 832 9.89 -15.57 -14.57
CA ALA A 832 10.13 -14.33 -15.29
C ALA A 832 10.56 -14.60 -16.74
N CYS A 833 11.55 -15.48 -16.94
CA CYS A 833 11.99 -15.92 -18.27
C CYS A 833 10.84 -16.55 -19.06
N GLY A 834 10.02 -17.41 -18.43
CA GLY A 834 8.86 -18.03 -19.09
C GLY A 834 7.84 -16.99 -19.58
N VAL A 835 7.51 -15.99 -18.77
CA VAL A 835 6.57 -14.91 -19.13
C VAL A 835 7.13 -14.05 -20.27
N ALA A 836 8.39 -13.61 -20.16
CA ALA A 836 9.04 -12.81 -21.19
C ALA A 836 9.06 -13.55 -22.54
N ARG A 837 9.48 -14.81 -22.51
CA ARG A 837 9.51 -15.70 -23.68
C ARG A 837 8.14 -15.83 -24.36
N MET A 838 7.05 -16.01 -23.60
CA MET A 838 5.71 -16.09 -24.18
C MET A 838 5.31 -14.82 -24.95
N CYS A 839 5.63 -13.64 -24.42
CA CYS A 839 5.34 -12.37 -25.08
C CYS A 839 6.16 -12.22 -26.37
N LEU A 840 7.45 -12.54 -26.29
CA LEU A 840 8.39 -12.49 -27.41
C LEU A 840 8.03 -13.47 -28.54
N LEU A 841 7.38 -14.61 -28.24
CA LEU A 841 6.90 -15.57 -29.24
C LEU A 841 5.55 -15.16 -29.87
N LYS A 842 4.66 -14.51 -29.12
CA LYS A 842 3.33 -14.07 -29.62
C LYS A 842 3.41 -12.96 -30.66
N GLY A 843 4.44 -12.11 -30.62
CA GLY A 843 4.67 -11.05 -31.60
C GLY A 843 4.90 -11.51 -33.05
N ARG A 844 5.01 -12.82 -33.31
CA ARG A 844 5.19 -13.38 -34.67
C ARG A 844 3.88 -13.72 -35.40
N VAL A 845 2.72 -13.71 -34.73
CA VAL A 845 1.45 -14.13 -35.36
C VAL A 845 0.59 -12.90 -35.68
N GLY A 846 0.91 -12.28 -36.83
CA GLY A 846 0.02 -11.43 -37.61
C GLY A 846 -0.03 -9.94 -37.25
N VAL A 847 0.87 -9.13 -37.81
CA VAL A 847 0.67 -7.79 -38.42
C VAL A 847 1.91 -7.54 -39.32
N GLU A 848 1.74 -7.04 -40.55
CA GLU A 848 2.85 -6.59 -41.41
C GLU A 848 3.61 -5.40 -40.78
N PRO A 849 4.94 -5.29 -40.96
CA PRO A 849 5.70 -4.18 -40.37
C PRO A 849 5.35 -2.86 -41.07
N GLU A 850 4.77 -1.92 -40.32
CA GLU A 850 4.71 -0.50 -40.71
C GLU A 850 6.14 0.06 -40.85
N PRO A 851 6.39 0.95 -41.83
CA PRO A 851 7.73 1.49 -42.08
C PRO A 851 8.21 2.33 -40.89
N ALA A 852 9.46 2.09 -40.48
CA ALA A 852 10.12 2.82 -39.42
C ALA A 852 10.50 4.24 -39.91
N GLU A 853 9.92 5.27 -39.29
CA GLU A 853 10.50 6.60 -39.29
C GLU A 853 11.50 6.72 -38.13
N ASP A 854 12.71 7.16 -38.48
CA ASP A 854 13.81 7.69 -37.65
C ASP A 854 14.46 6.82 -36.55
N GLY A 855 15.46 6.03 -36.97
CA GLY A 855 16.87 6.15 -36.55
C GLY A 855 17.33 6.16 -35.07
N HIS A 856 16.45 6.00 -34.09
CA HIS A 856 16.82 5.85 -32.66
C HIS A 856 16.27 4.52 -32.13
N GLY A 857 17.02 3.82 -31.26
CA GLY A 857 16.66 2.53 -30.65
C GLY A 857 15.21 2.44 -30.19
N SER A 858 14.33 1.94 -31.05
CA SER A 858 12.89 2.05 -30.84
C SER A 858 12.39 0.91 -29.95
N SER A 859 11.69 1.31 -28.90
CA SER A 859 11.08 0.42 -27.91
C SER A 859 10.21 -0.66 -28.58
N ASP A 860 10.56 -1.93 -28.39
CA ASP A 860 9.89 -3.04 -29.06
C ASP A 860 8.58 -3.41 -28.33
N LYS A 861 7.50 -3.57 -29.09
CA LYS A 861 6.18 -3.86 -28.53
C LYS A 861 6.15 -5.17 -27.74
N ALA A 862 6.81 -6.23 -28.21
CA ALA A 862 6.79 -7.51 -27.52
C ALA A 862 7.61 -7.46 -26.22
N CYS A 863 8.71 -6.72 -26.22
CA CYS A 863 9.50 -6.45 -25.02
C CYS A 863 8.74 -5.58 -24.01
N ASN A 864 8.00 -4.56 -24.47
CA ASN A 864 7.12 -3.76 -23.60
C ASN A 864 5.96 -4.58 -23.02
N ASP A 865 5.36 -5.45 -23.83
CA ASP A 865 4.31 -6.36 -23.35
C ASP A 865 4.89 -7.33 -22.29
N ALA A 866 6.14 -7.79 -22.47
CA ALA A 866 6.86 -8.61 -21.50
C ALA A 866 7.14 -7.88 -20.19
N SER A 867 7.79 -6.71 -20.24
CA SER A 867 8.12 -5.91 -19.04
C SER A 867 6.84 -5.55 -18.27
N MET A 868 5.81 -5.06 -18.95
CA MET A 868 4.51 -4.71 -18.37
C MET A 868 3.81 -5.90 -17.72
N LEU A 869 3.87 -7.10 -18.35
CA LEU A 869 3.25 -8.30 -17.80
C LEU A 869 4.01 -8.83 -16.57
N LEU A 870 5.34 -8.74 -16.57
CA LEU A 870 6.17 -9.05 -15.41
C LEU A 870 5.87 -8.12 -14.24
N THR A 871 5.80 -6.81 -14.47
CA THR A 871 5.40 -5.83 -13.45
C THR A 871 3.99 -6.13 -12.91
N LYS A 872 3.01 -6.38 -13.79
CA LYS A 872 1.65 -6.76 -13.37
C LYS A 872 1.61 -8.06 -12.59
N LEU A 873 2.44 -9.05 -12.96
CA LEU A 873 2.56 -10.31 -12.24
C LEU A 873 3.14 -10.09 -10.85
N ALA A 874 4.17 -9.26 -10.70
CA ALA A 874 4.75 -8.89 -9.41
C ALA A 874 3.68 -8.24 -8.51
N LEU A 875 2.95 -7.24 -9.02
CA LEU A 875 1.87 -6.59 -8.29
C LEU A 875 0.74 -7.57 -7.93
N ALA A 876 0.35 -8.47 -8.84
CA ALA A 876 -0.65 -9.51 -8.59
C ALA A 876 -0.20 -10.52 -7.51
N ARG A 877 1.10 -10.81 -7.44
CA ARG A 877 1.73 -11.63 -6.40
C ARG A 877 2.03 -10.86 -5.11
N ARG A 878 1.44 -9.67 -4.97
CA ARG A 878 1.51 -8.83 -3.79
C ARG A 878 2.88 -8.23 -3.49
N SER A 879 3.72 -7.99 -4.50
CA SER A 879 4.89 -7.10 -4.32
C SER A 879 4.42 -5.77 -3.73
N ALA A 880 5.02 -5.38 -2.61
CA ALA A 880 4.72 -4.14 -1.89
C ALA A 880 5.65 -3.00 -2.31
N ASP A 881 6.63 -3.28 -3.18
CA ASP A 881 7.70 -2.37 -3.52
C ASP A 881 7.47 -1.56 -4.81
N ASN A 882 8.39 -0.64 -5.11
CA ASN A 882 8.63 -0.18 -6.47
C ASN A 882 8.99 -1.38 -7.35
N VAL A 883 8.62 -1.34 -8.63
CA VAL A 883 8.92 -2.45 -9.54
C VAL A 883 9.40 -1.90 -10.87
N SER A 884 10.69 -2.09 -11.14
CA SER A 884 11.33 -1.69 -12.39
C SER A 884 11.87 -2.91 -13.11
N VAL A 885 11.48 -3.07 -14.38
CA VAL A 885 11.82 -4.22 -15.22
C VAL A 885 12.23 -3.74 -16.60
N VAL A 886 13.41 -4.16 -17.04
CA VAL A 886 13.92 -4.01 -18.40
C VAL A 886 14.01 -5.40 -19.05
N VAL A 887 13.40 -5.56 -20.22
CA VAL A 887 13.48 -6.79 -21.02
C VAL A 887 14.16 -6.46 -22.33
N ILE A 888 15.22 -7.19 -22.68
CA ILE A 888 16.01 -7.01 -23.91
C ILE A 888 15.86 -8.29 -24.72
N ASP A 889 15.38 -8.19 -25.96
CA ASP A 889 15.31 -9.32 -26.90
C ASP A 889 16.71 -9.57 -27.49
N LEU A 890 17.22 -10.78 -27.28
CA LEU A 890 18.55 -11.19 -27.73
C LEU A 890 18.51 -12.09 -28.96
N ARG A 891 17.31 -12.40 -29.48
CA ARG A 891 17.13 -13.27 -30.64
C ARG A 891 17.61 -12.57 -31.91
N ASN A 892 18.17 -13.37 -32.81
CA ASN A 892 18.87 -12.95 -34.03
C ASN A 892 20.17 -12.16 -33.76
N PRO A 893 21.23 -12.81 -33.22
CA PRO A 893 22.54 -12.18 -33.11
C PRO A 893 23.27 -11.93 -34.44
N MET A 894 22.70 -12.31 -35.59
CA MET A 894 23.29 -12.10 -36.93
C MET A 894 22.23 -11.87 -38.01
#